data_AF-A0A8J1YRK8-F1
#
_entry.id   AF-A0A8J1YRK8-F1
#
_cell.length_a   1.000
_cell.length_b   1.000
_cell.length_c   1.000
_cell.angle_alpha   90.00
_cell.angle_beta   90.00
_cell.angle_gamma   90.00
#
_symmetry.space_group_name_H-M   'P 1'
#
loop_
_entity.id
_entity.type
_entity.pdbx_description
1 polymer ?
#
loop_
_entity_poly.entity_id
_entity_poly.type
_entity_poly.pdbx_seq_one_letter_code
_entity_poly.pdbx_strand_id
1 'polypeptide(L)'
;MAGTCCPQYTIRLDTKLFKPGKKHRQVMNRFNRFLSTGHKPGEGSSAEGNRQSGGKAKPNESWSSVLREYESGFGETGKHRFQTELRPAKATAETFGLYKRYQVAVHKDGPRKITMGGFRQFLCDSPLTNSPIHYAASTTTDHLPAKYGSYHLLYRVDGQLIGISVIDVLPRCVSCVYFIWDPDWAWASLGKLSALREIALVLDMTQAGAEGMHWLYMGYWIPDCAKMRYKSEYVPSYLLDPGTNDFHLLSDKVDRYLQAHHQGYHPFAEIESQVEITTSIGARGASCDGGEGNEDVGMEDMDDMEELYSFPSPPPPGFGDPWNLDEMICEDVLVLLRGLTKLKDLEFNKPDIVSQQVKELVAAVGIEHMALASNVSSQTNKDKDRGIPVMLRRLIKFKSMDFELAFWQLTYLVVAPRRVYKQTYHHKQTKNVWARDDPAMVVLVSACVAAAGVAWGLVYNRSFGGTIALILRMLLRPSTSPFLLSAEIELTGDPGDFLLVSLITAFVLYLLTNRLLLAPSSQSAIDNRVEFTYAFDVAVNSFFPAFLSIYVALLPLAAVVVRSNWVCLFFGNSLFLIASVQYVYVTYLGYAALPFVARNELLLAPLLPLFGGIDFATYFVERIKQCGVKYVFGVPGDYNLELLDYIENDPDLVWVGNANELNAAYASDGYARVKGTLAVLVTTFGVGELSALCGVAGSLAERLPILHVVGAPSTALQTSQSLLHHTLNTTSSFTTFSTMSRPLSCSQALLHQIPPTTPTAWTEAFDKTLCDVLEQCRPGYVEIPTDAVHHKVSAEGLKIKPPHPHSAPPPESTAASLPPPSAAQEMSAISSVTSESTTAASSDEVTEYVVEEITARFAKAEKPVVIVDACAGRFGMASEVRKLVEGAGVRFFETPMGKSLLDEHHPLYGGCYAGANSLDKVREEVETADFVLYVGALKSDFNSGSFSVSIDTKITIELHSFTTTVGYAAFPTTDIRHILPRLVPKFHTVAGKRGPKAAHGESLADKKKAGKVEGSTSTPGGQEIKHAWFWPRMGEWFADNDIIITETGTSSFGLTNVALPSHATYVAQILWGAIGWSVGACLGAALAATEAPERRTVLFVGDGSLQLTIQEIGTMLRRGVHPYLFVLNNDGYEIERQIHGWKAEYNDIQLYDHQLMLPFFAGKSCKTPYESIEVHTPEQLSDLLTDKAFNIPDKLRLIEVFMPRGDAPAGLIKQARLTAEANAKI
;
A
#
# COMPACT_ATOMS: atom_id res chain seq x y z
N MET A 1 -9.19 -11.77 -28.69
CA MET A 1 -8.11 -11.02 -29.35
C MET A 1 -7.83 -9.72 -28.60
N ALA A 2 -8.81 -8.87 -28.30
CA ALA A 2 -8.58 -7.65 -27.48
C ALA A 2 -7.93 -7.96 -26.10
N GLY A 3 -8.30 -9.06 -25.44
CA GLY A 3 -7.69 -9.50 -24.18
C GLY A 3 -6.40 -10.33 -24.26
N THR A 4 -5.71 -10.41 -25.41
CA THR A 4 -4.38 -11.06 -25.47
C THR A 4 -3.29 -10.04 -25.23
N CYS A 5 -2.50 -10.20 -24.16
CA CYS A 5 -1.44 -9.27 -23.75
C CYS A 5 -0.25 -9.13 -24.73
N CYS A 6 -0.17 -9.97 -25.77
CA CYS A 6 0.94 -9.94 -26.74
C CYS A 6 0.46 -10.19 -28.19
N PRO A 7 1.03 -9.50 -29.20
CA PRO A 7 0.70 -9.69 -30.61
C PRO A 7 1.19 -11.04 -31.15
N GLN A 8 0.32 -11.74 -31.88
CA GLN A 8 0.57 -13.09 -32.41
C GLN A 8 0.69 -13.05 -33.94
N TYR A 9 1.88 -13.36 -34.46
CA TYR A 9 2.12 -13.40 -35.91
C TYR A 9 2.13 -14.83 -36.42
N THR A 10 1.33 -15.14 -37.44
CA THR A 10 1.38 -16.46 -38.09
C THR A 10 2.72 -16.61 -38.81
N ILE A 11 3.48 -17.68 -38.49
CA ILE A 11 4.80 -17.95 -39.09
C ILE A 11 4.77 -19.20 -39.97
N ARG A 12 5.30 -19.09 -41.18
CA ARG A 12 5.50 -20.21 -42.10
C ARG A 12 6.93 -20.27 -42.64
N LEU A 13 7.35 -21.44 -43.08
CA LEU A 13 8.67 -21.73 -43.63
C LEU A 13 8.53 -22.35 -45.01
N ASP A 14 9.30 -21.87 -45.99
CA ASP A 14 9.48 -22.57 -47.27
C ASP A 14 10.51 -23.70 -47.09
N THR A 15 10.04 -24.94 -47.11
CA THR A 15 10.89 -26.10 -46.84
C THR A 15 11.89 -26.36 -47.97
N LYS A 16 11.63 -25.90 -49.20
CA LYS A 16 12.56 -26.04 -50.34
C LYS A 16 13.79 -25.16 -50.19
N LEU A 17 13.64 -24.01 -49.54
CA LEU A 17 14.73 -23.05 -49.32
C LEU A 17 15.45 -23.26 -47.99
N PHE A 18 14.84 -23.99 -47.06
CA PHE A 18 15.38 -24.22 -45.73
C PHE A 18 16.73 -24.96 -45.76
N LYS A 19 17.71 -24.42 -45.01
CA LYS A 19 18.97 -25.10 -44.72
C LYS A 19 19.21 -25.07 -43.21
N PRO A 20 19.55 -26.19 -42.56
CA PRO A 20 19.77 -26.20 -41.12
C PRO A 20 21.00 -25.38 -40.75
N GLY A 21 20.80 -24.39 -39.85
CA GLY A 21 21.87 -23.59 -39.25
C GLY A 21 22.70 -24.35 -38.21
N LYS A 22 23.63 -23.65 -37.56
CA LYS A 22 24.56 -24.23 -36.57
C LYS A 22 23.82 -24.94 -35.42
N LYS A 23 22.79 -24.30 -34.84
CA LYS A 23 21.99 -24.85 -33.73
C LYS A 23 21.22 -26.11 -34.15
N HIS A 24 20.63 -26.13 -35.35
CA HIS A 24 19.95 -27.30 -35.91
C HIS A 24 20.90 -28.49 -36.07
N ARG A 25 22.09 -28.26 -36.65
CA ARG A 25 23.11 -29.30 -36.81
C ARG A 25 23.63 -29.83 -35.47
N GLN A 26 23.79 -28.97 -34.46
CA GLN A 26 24.18 -29.40 -33.12
C GLN A 26 23.15 -30.34 -32.49
N VAL A 27 21.86 -30.04 -32.62
CA VAL A 27 20.78 -30.91 -32.10
C VAL A 27 20.77 -32.25 -32.82
N MET A 28 20.84 -32.26 -34.16
CA MET A 28 20.91 -33.49 -34.96
C MET A 28 22.12 -34.34 -34.57
N ASN A 29 23.32 -33.77 -34.57
CA ASN A 29 24.55 -34.48 -34.25
C ASN A 29 24.56 -35.02 -32.82
N ARG A 30 24.00 -34.25 -31.87
CA ARG A 30 23.88 -34.67 -30.48
C ARG A 30 22.94 -35.86 -30.33
N PHE A 31 21.80 -35.84 -31.02
CA PHE A 31 20.85 -36.95 -30.99
C PHE A 31 21.41 -38.19 -31.70
N ASN A 32 22.01 -38.04 -32.89
CA ASN A 32 22.68 -39.13 -33.61
C ASN A 32 23.86 -39.72 -32.81
N ARG A 33 24.64 -38.89 -32.11
CA ARG A 33 25.70 -39.37 -31.20
C ARG A 33 25.13 -40.22 -30.08
N PHE A 34 24.00 -39.82 -29.49
CA PHE A 34 23.33 -40.64 -28.50
C PHE A 34 22.84 -41.96 -29.11
N LEU A 35 22.23 -41.94 -30.30
CA LEU A 35 21.76 -43.16 -30.95
C LEU A 35 22.90 -44.13 -31.31
N SER A 36 24.06 -43.61 -31.70
CA SER A 36 25.24 -44.43 -32.05
C SER A 36 26.02 -44.91 -30.81
N THR A 37 26.27 -44.04 -29.83
CA THR A 37 27.18 -44.33 -28.70
C THR A 37 26.47 -44.66 -27.37
N GLY A 38 25.20 -44.29 -27.24
CA GLY A 38 24.38 -44.41 -26.03
C GLY A 38 24.76 -43.47 -24.89
N HIS A 39 25.63 -42.49 -25.12
CA HIS A 39 26.05 -41.53 -24.10
C HIS A 39 25.30 -40.20 -24.27
N LYS A 40 24.76 -39.67 -23.16
CA LYS A 40 24.16 -38.32 -23.14
C LYS A 40 25.25 -37.24 -23.16
N PRO A 41 24.90 -35.99 -23.49
CA PRO A 41 25.85 -34.88 -23.43
C PRO A 41 26.42 -34.73 -22.01
N GLY A 42 27.74 -34.80 -21.86
CA GLY A 42 28.43 -34.71 -20.56
C GLY A 42 28.78 -36.05 -19.91
N GLU A 43 28.25 -37.17 -20.40
CA GLU A 43 28.62 -38.52 -19.93
C GLU A 43 29.81 -39.06 -20.74
N GLY A 44 31.04 -38.85 -20.24
CA GLY A 44 32.28 -39.46 -20.77
C GLY A 44 33.56 -38.71 -20.37
N SER A 45 34.37 -39.31 -19.49
CA SER A 45 35.69 -38.81 -19.06
C SER A 45 36.83 -39.24 -20.01
N SER A 46 37.87 -38.39 -20.05
CA SER A 46 39.28 -38.61 -20.45
C SER A 46 39.70 -39.89 -21.19
N ALA A 47 40.23 -39.65 -22.41
CA ALA A 47 41.35 -40.33 -23.11
C ALA A 47 41.22 -41.82 -23.47
N GLU A 48 40.91 -42.09 -24.74
CA GLU A 48 41.71 -42.82 -25.74
C GLU A 48 40.78 -43.43 -26.80
N GLY A 49 40.94 -42.99 -28.04
CA GLY A 49 40.11 -43.45 -29.15
C GLY A 49 39.86 -42.35 -30.17
N ASN A 50 40.95 -41.94 -30.81
CA ASN A 50 41.00 -41.20 -32.08
C ASN A 50 40.08 -39.97 -32.22
N ARG A 51 40.71 -38.82 -32.46
CA ARG A 51 40.16 -37.88 -33.45
C ARG A 51 39.97 -38.65 -34.76
N GLN A 52 38.82 -39.30 -34.92
CA GLN A 52 38.18 -39.24 -36.22
C GLN A 52 37.78 -37.77 -36.35
N SER A 53 38.74 -37.03 -36.91
CA SER A 53 38.47 -35.89 -37.77
C SER A 53 37.13 -36.14 -38.42
N GLY A 54 36.16 -35.23 -38.24
CA GLY A 54 34.86 -35.33 -38.86
C GLY A 54 35.05 -35.90 -40.25
N GLY A 55 34.41 -37.05 -40.51
CA GLY A 55 34.33 -37.57 -41.87
C GLY A 55 33.96 -36.36 -42.70
N LYS A 56 34.86 -35.96 -43.61
CA LYS A 56 34.59 -34.89 -44.55
C LYS A 56 33.19 -35.18 -45.05
N ALA A 57 32.23 -34.29 -44.77
CA ALA A 57 30.88 -34.43 -45.26
C ALA A 57 31.02 -34.86 -46.72
N LYS A 58 30.49 -36.03 -47.08
CA LYS A 58 30.53 -36.47 -48.47
C LYS A 58 30.02 -35.26 -49.28
N PRO A 59 30.70 -34.80 -50.33
CA PRO A 59 30.50 -33.44 -50.85
C PRO A 59 29.10 -33.09 -51.39
N ASN A 60 28.09 -33.95 -51.23
CA ASN A 60 26.72 -33.81 -51.71
C ASN A 60 25.66 -34.47 -50.79
N GLU A 61 25.97 -34.79 -49.53
CA GLU A 61 24.98 -35.45 -48.65
C GLU A 61 23.94 -34.45 -48.12
N SER A 62 22.66 -34.72 -48.37
CA SER A 62 21.56 -33.87 -47.90
C SER A 62 21.46 -33.91 -46.37
N TRP A 63 21.15 -32.77 -45.75
CA TRP A 63 20.95 -32.72 -44.30
C TRP A 63 19.80 -33.63 -43.82
N SER A 64 18.83 -33.89 -44.68
CA SER A 64 17.74 -34.84 -44.41
C SER A 64 18.24 -36.28 -44.30
N SER A 65 19.30 -36.64 -45.04
CA SER A 65 19.96 -37.94 -44.91
C SER A 65 20.69 -38.06 -43.56
N VAL A 66 21.38 -37.01 -43.12
CA VAL A 66 22.03 -36.95 -41.80
C VAL A 66 21.00 -37.05 -40.67
N LEU A 67 19.85 -36.38 -40.79
CA LEU A 67 18.77 -36.44 -39.80
C LEU A 67 18.22 -37.87 -39.61
N ARG A 68 18.23 -38.68 -40.69
CA ARG A 68 17.64 -40.03 -40.73
C ARG A 68 18.69 -41.15 -40.67
N GLU A 69 19.95 -40.81 -40.46
CA GLU A 69 21.09 -41.74 -40.49
C GLU A 69 20.92 -42.93 -39.53
N TYR A 70 20.30 -42.73 -38.36
CA TYR A 70 20.04 -43.80 -37.37
C TYR A 70 18.55 -44.11 -37.22
N GLU A 71 17.74 -43.69 -38.20
CA GLU A 71 16.31 -43.98 -38.22
C GLU A 71 16.05 -45.31 -38.93
N SER A 72 15.26 -46.16 -38.26
CA SER A 72 14.84 -47.46 -38.78
C SER A 72 14.15 -47.28 -40.14
N GLY A 73 14.73 -47.86 -41.20
CA GLY A 73 14.24 -47.78 -42.57
C GLY A 73 15.00 -46.82 -43.48
N PHE A 74 15.96 -46.03 -42.96
CA PHE A 74 16.72 -45.05 -43.75
C PHE A 74 18.24 -45.23 -43.67
N GLY A 75 18.82 -45.59 -42.52
CA GLY A 75 20.29 -45.65 -42.36
C GLY A 75 20.82 -46.77 -41.45
N GLU A 76 21.96 -46.53 -40.81
CA GLU A 76 22.72 -47.52 -40.04
C GLU A 76 22.07 -47.89 -38.70
N THR A 77 22.33 -49.12 -38.23
CA THR A 77 21.93 -49.55 -36.88
C THR A 77 22.91 -49.00 -35.83
N GLY A 78 22.44 -48.08 -35.00
CA GLY A 78 23.16 -47.59 -33.82
C GLY A 78 22.98 -48.49 -32.59
N LYS A 79 23.53 -48.05 -31.44
CA LYS A 79 23.33 -48.69 -30.13
C LYS A 79 21.87 -48.64 -29.65
N HIS A 80 21.16 -47.58 -30.01
CA HIS A 80 19.73 -47.41 -29.74
C HIS A 80 18.94 -47.39 -31.05
N ARG A 81 17.79 -48.09 -31.07
CA ARG A 81 16.91 -48.17 -32.24
C ARG A 81 15.90 -47.04 -32.22
N PHE A 82 16.08 -46.06 -33.10
CA PHE A 82 15.14 -44.95 -33.26
C PHE A 82 14.15 -45.20 -34.42
N GLN A 83 12.87 -44.92 -34.19
CA GLN A 83 11.77 -45.12 -35.15
C GLN A 83 10.80 -43.95 -35.10
N THR A 84 10.28 -43.55 -36.26
CA THR A 84 9.06 -42.74 -36.33
C THR A 84 7.90 -43.49 -36.97
N GLU A 85 6.70 -43.15 -36.52
CA GLU A 85 5.45 -43.75 -37.01
C GLU A 85 4.42 -42.64 -37.21
N LEU A 86 3.99 -42.44 -38.47
CA LEU A 86 2.92 -41.50 -38.82
C LEU A 86 1.59 -42.23 -38.88
N ARG A 87 0.61 -41.82 -38.07
CA ARG A 87 -0.73 -42.42 -38.05
C ARG A 87 -1.83 -41.37 -37.89
N PRO A 88 -3.08 -41.65 -38.33
CA PRO A 88 -4.20 -40.76 -38.06
C PRO A 88 -4.32 -40.42 -36.56
N ALA A 89 -4.63 -39.16 -36.24
CA ALA A 89 -4.73 -38.71 -34.86
C ALA A 89 -5.79 -39.52 -34.10
N LYS A 90 -5.37 -40.21 -33.03
CA LYS A 90 -6.24 -41.09 -32.25
C LYS A 90 -5.81 -41.10 -30.80
N ALA A 91 -6.79 -40.97 -29.91
CA ALA A 91 -6.58 -41.07 -28.47
C ALA A 91 -6.41 -42.55 -28.06
N THR A 92 -5.20 -42.92 -27.65
CA THR A 92 -4.89 -44.24 -27.05
C THR A 92 -4.39 -44.08 -25.62
N ALA A 93 -4.42 -45.16 -24.83
CA ALA A 93 -3.89 -45.15 -23.47
C ALA A 93 -2.40 -44.76 -23.42
N GLU A 94 -1.62 -45.20 -24.41
CA GLU A 94 -0.20 -44.87 -24.52
C GLU A 94 0.05 -43.37 -24.82
N THR A 95 -0.64 -42.80 -25.81
CA THR A 95 -0.48 -41.37 -26.14
C THR A 95 -1.01 -40.46 -25.04
N PHE A 96 -2.11 -40.86 -24.39
CA PHE A 96 -2.66 -40.14 -23.24
C PHE A 96 -1.73 -40.20 -22.02
N GLY A 97 -1.06 -41.33 -21.79
CA GLY A 97 -0.08 -41.48 -20.73
C GLY A 97 1.07 -40.47 -20.87
N LEU A 98 1.62 -40.33 -22.09
CA LEU A 98 2.65 -39.32 -22.37
C LEU A 98 2.10 -37.89 -22.21
N TYR A 99 0.92 -37.60 -22.77
CA TYR A 99 0.25 -36.30 -22.64
C TYR A 99 0.05 -35.91 -21.17
N LYS A 100 -0.40 -36.84 -20.32
CA LYS A 100 -0.60 -36.59 -18.89
C LYS A 100 0.71 -36.28 -18.17
N ARG A 101 1.78 -37.03 -18.44
CA ARG A 101 3.11 -36.74 -17.87
C ARG A 101 3.62 -35.37 -18.29
N TYR A 102 3.48 -35.05 -19.57
CA TYR A 102 3.86 -33.75 -20.13
C TYR A 102 3.08 -32.60 -19.48
N GLN A 103 1.75 -32.69 -19.40
CA GLN A 103 0.91 -31.65 -18.79
C GLN A 103 1.22 -31.44 -17.29
N VAL A 104 1.44 -32.52 -16.53
CA VAL A 104 1.80 -32.40 -15.10
C VAL A 104 3.20 -31.81 -14.93
N ALA A 105 4.20 -32.28 -15.69
CA ALA A 105 5.58 -31.87 -15.49
C ALA A 105 5.88 -30.47 -16.05
N VAL A 106 5.36 -30.16 -17.24
CA VAL A 106 5.68 -28.96 -18.02
C VAL A 106 4.66 -27.84 -17.80
N HIS A 107 3.36 -28.16 -17.71
CA HIS A 107 2.29 -27.18 -17.52
C HIS A 107 1.77 -27.10 -16.08
N LYS A 108 2.30 -27.91 -15.14
CA LYS A 108 1.91 -27.96 -13.72
C LYS A 108 0.41 -28.20 -13.48
N ASP A 109 -0.27 -28.82 -14.45
CA ASP A 109 -1.69 -29.10 -14.35
C ASP A 109 -1.99 -30.16 -13.28
N GLY A 110 -3.03 -29.91 -12.48
CA GLY A 110 -3.49 -30.84 -11.48
C GLY A 110 -3.86 -32.21 -12.10
N PRO A 111 -3.37 -33.35 -11.58
CA PRO A 111 -3.53 -34.67 -12.20
C PRO A 111 -4.99 -35.11 -12.41
N ARG A 112 -5.93 -34.49 -11.68
CA ARG A 112 -7.39 -34.73 -11.74
C ARG A 112 -8.10 -33.93 -12.85
N LYS A 113 -7.50 -32.85 -13.37
CA LYS A 113 -8.06 -32.03 -14.47
C LYS A 113 -7.79 -32.64 -15.85
N ILE A 114 -6.76 -33.50 -15.95
CA ILE A 114 -6.32 -34.12 -17.21
C ILE A 114 -7.13 -35.39 -17.46
N THR A 115 -8.05 -35.33 -18.43
CA THR A 115 -8.95 -36.46 -18.78
C THR A 115 -8.71 -36.94 -20.21
N MET A 116 -9.00 -38.22 -20.46
CA MET A 116 -8.93 -38.80 -21.80
C MET A 116 -9.89 -38.11 -22.78
N GLY A 117 -11.09 -37.73 -22.31
CA GLY A 117 -12.06 -36.99 -23.11
C GLY A 117 -11.53 -35.63 -23.55
N GLY A 118 -10.91 -34.88 -22.63
CA GLY A 118 -10.27 -33.59 -22.96
C GLY A 118 -9.12 -33.74 -23.95
N PHE A 119 -8.24 -34.74 -23.77
CA PHE A 119 -7.16 -35.03 -24.72
C PHE A 119 -7.69 -35.36 -26.13
N ARG A 120 -8.75 -36.17 -26.21
CA ARG A 120 -9.39 -36.53 -27.47
C ARG A 120 -9.95 -35.31 -28.19
N GLN A 121 -10.77 -34.51 -27.49
CA GLN A 121 -11.41 -33.33 -28.07
C GLN A 121 -10.39 -32.27 -28.48
N PHE A 122 -9.28 -32.15 -27.75
CA PHE A 122 -8.28 -31.11 -27.99
C PHE A 122 -7.29 -31.45 -29.11
N LEU A 123 -6.80 -32.69 -29.19
CA LEU A 123 -5.67 -33.05 -30.07
C LEU A 123 -5.95 -34.19 -31.04
N CYS A 124 -7.14 -34.82 -30.99
CA CYS A 124 -7.46 -35.97 -31.85
C CYS A 124 -8.67 -35.73 -32.75
N ASP A 125 -9.74 -35.14 -32.22
CA ASP A 125 -10.94 -34.85 -33.01
C ASP A 125 -10.66 -33.62 -33.89
N SER A 126 -10.87 -33.75 -35.20
CA SER A 126 -10.55 -32.72 -36.19
C SER A 126 -11.71 -32.48 -37.15
N PRO A 127 -12.04 -31.21 -37.47
CA PRO A 127 -13.07 -30.87 -38.45
C PRO A 127 -12.58 -31.03 -39.91
N LEU A 128 -11.31 -31.37 -40.14
CA LEU A 128 -10.74 -31.46 -41.48
C LEU A 128 -11.34 -32.62 -42.28
N THR A 129 -11.64 -32.36 -43.55
CA THR A 129 -12.19 -33.35 -44.47
C THR A 129 -11.09 -34.26 -45.01
N ASN A 130 -11.26 -35.57 -44.82
CA ASN A 130 -10.28 -36.58 -45.22
C ASN A 130 -10.39 -36.92 -46.72
N SER A 131 -9.81 -36.10 -47.59
CA SER A 131 -9.70 -36.38 -49.03
C SER A 131 -8.37 -37.07 -49.39
N PRO A 132 -8.32 -37.93 -50.42
CA PRO A 132 -7.08 -38.60 -50.84
C PRO A 132 -6.00 -37.62 -51.30
N ILE A 133 -4.73 -37.93 -50.99
CA ILE A 133 -3.57 -37.20 -51.52
C ILE A 133 -3.10 -37.92 -52.79
N HIS A 134 -2.98 -37.17 -53.89
CA HIS A 134 -2.47 -37.69 -55.15
C HIS A 134 -0.94 -37.52 -55.22
N TYR A 135 -0.23 -38.64 -55.18
CA TYR A 135 1.21 -38.71 -55.42
C TYR A 135 1.49 -39.22 -56.84
N ALA A 136 2.67 -38.92 -57.38
CA ALA A 136 3.10 -39.44 -58.67
C ALA A 136 3.26 -40.98 -58.62
N ALA A 137 2.76 -41.69 -59.63
CA ALA A 137 2.62 -43.16 -59.65
C ALA A 137 3.92 -44.00 -59.58
N SER A 138 5.09 -43.37 -59.41
CA SER A 138 6.41 -44.02 -59.47
C SER A 138 7.18 -44.05 -58.13
N THR A 139 6.56 -43.64 -57.02
CA THR A 139 7.25 -43.46 -55.72
C THR A 139 6.65 -44.37 -54.64
N THR A 140 7.48 -44.95 -53.79
CA THR A 140 7.05 -45.70 -52.60
C THR A 140 6.50 -44.75 -51.54
N THR A 141 5.19 -44.81 -51.28
CA THR A 141 4.45 -43.89 -50.39
C THR A 141 4.11 -44.47 -49.02
N ASP A 142 4.63 -45.64 -48.65
CA ASP A 142 4.22 -46.38 -47.43
C ASP A 142 4.44 -45.60 -46.12
N HIS A 143 5.37 -44.63 -46.11
CA HIS A 143 5.69 -43.77 -44.95
C HIS A 143 5.01 -42.38 -45.01
N LEU A 144 4.23 -42.10 -46.05
CA LEU A 144 3.56 -40.83 -46.29
C LEU A 144 2.06 -40.89 -45.96
N PRO A 145 1.42 -39.77 -45.61
CA PRO A 145 -0.02 -39.75 -45.35
C PRO A 145 -0.81 -40.02 -46.64
N ALA A 146 -1.81 -40.90 -46.57
CA ALA A 146 -2.65 -41.24 -47.72
C ALA A 146 -3.80 -40.24 -47.97
N LYS A 147 -4.18 -39.48 -46.95
CA LYS A 147 -5.29 -38.51 -46.97
C LYS A 147 -4.89 -37.21 -46.28
N TYR A 148 -5.49 -36.09 -46.68
CA TYR A 148 -5.45 -34.86 -45.88
C TYR A 148 -6.18 -35.07 -44.55
N GLY A 149 -5.81 -34.32 -43.50
CA GLY A 149 -6.39 -34.45 -42.16
C GLY A 149 -5.34 -34.42 -41.04
N SER A 150 -5.76 -34.73 -39.82
CA SER A 150 -4.92 -34.67 -38.62
C SER A 150 -4.20 -36.00 -38.32
N TYR A 151 -2.90 -35.90 -38.04
CA TYR A 151 -2.01 -37.04 -37.80
C TYR A 151 -1.20 -36.89 -36.52
N HIS A 152 -0.85 -38.03 -35.92
CA HIS A 152 0.19 -38.15 -34.90
C HIS A 152 1.46 -38.72 -35.53
N LEU A 153 2.55 -37.96 -35.47
CA LEU A 153 3.90 -38.46 -35.75
C LEU A 153 4.56 -38.83 -34.41
N LEU A 154 4.71 -40.13 -34.18
CA LEU A 154 5.26 -40.69 -32.95
C LEU A 154 6.77 -40.85 -33.06
N TYR A 155 7.49 -40.55 -31.98
CA TYR A 155 8.93 -40.73 -31.89
C TYR A 155 9.26 -41.81 -30.86
N ARG A 156 9.95 -42.88 -31.26
CA ARG A 156 10.31 -44.00 -30.40
C ARG A 156 11.81 -44.27 -30.36
N VAL A 157 12.34 -44.51 -29.17
CA VAL A 157 13.69 -45.05 -28.96
C VAL A 157 13.57 -46.38 -28.21
N ASP A 158 14.14 -47.45 -28.77
CA ASP A 158 14.07 -48.82 -28.21
C ASP A 158 12.64 -49.29 -27.88
N GLY A 159 11.66 -48.83 -28.67
CA GLY A 159 10.24 -49.13 -28.49
C GLY A 159 9.50 -48.19 -27.53
N GLN A 160 10.20 -47.41 -26.69
CA GLN A 160 9.59 -46.42 -25.80
C GLN A 160 9.14 -45.18 -26.57
N LEU A 161 7.91 -44.73 -26.35
CA LEU A 161 7.37 -43.48 -26.90
C LEU A 161 7.94 -42.27 -26.14
N ILE A 162 8.73 -41.44 -26.83
CA ILE A 162 9.43 -40.29 -26.22
C ILE A 162 8.89 -38.94 -26.68
N GLY A 163 8.07 -38.92 -27.73
CA GLY A 163 7.41 -37.71 -28.23
C GLY A 163 6.27 -37.99 -29.21
N ILE A 164 5.42 -36.98 -29.42
CA ILE A 164 4.30 -36.98 -30.36
C ILE A 164 4.20 -35.58 -30.98
N SER A 165 4.31 -35.47 -32.31
CA SER A 165 3.85 -34.28 -33.03
C SER A 165 2.41 -34.49 -33.48
N VAL A 166 1.55 -33.54 -33.14
CA VAL A 166 0.19 -33.40 -33.68
C VAL A 166 0.28 -32.43 -34.85
N ILE A 167 0.02 -32.95 -36.05
CA ILE A 167 0.17 -32.20 -37.30
C ILE A 167 -1.09 -32.30 -38.15
N ASP A 168 -1.43 -31.22 -38.85
CA ASP A 168 -2.47 -31.23 -39.88
C ASP A 168 -1.82 -31.23 -41.26
N VAL A 169 -2.18 -32.21 -42.07
CA VAL A 169 -1.71 -32.34 -43.45
C VAL A 169 -2.77 -31.72 -44.37
N LEU A 170 -2.42 -30.64 -45.05
CA LEU A 170 -3.28 -29.83 -45.91
C LEU A 170 -2.75 -29.81 -47.36
N PRO A 171 -3.54 -29.36 -48.36
CA PRO A 171 -3.14 -29.44 -49.77
C PRO A 171 -1.77 -28.85 -50.13
N ARG A 172 -1.33 -27.78 -49.46
CA ARG A 172 -0.09 -27.07 -49.79
C ARG A 172 0.91 -27.00 -48.63
N CYS A 173 0.53 -27.49 -47.45
CA CYS A 173 1.34 -27.34 -46.25
C CYS A 173 1.11 -28.47 -45.24
N VAL A 174 2.07 -28.60 -44.33
CA VAL A 174 1.88 -29.27 -43.05
C VAL A 174 1.83 -28.21 -41.95
N SER A 175 0.85 -28.28 -41.07
CA SER A 175 0.68 -27.36 -39.95
C SER A 175 1.04 -28.04 -38.63
N CYS A 176 1.93 -27.44 -37.87
CA CYS A 176 2.38 -27.90 -36.56
C CYS A 176 1.37 -27.45 -35.49
N VAL A 177 0.47 -28.35 -35.08
CA VAL A 177 -0.61 -28.01 -34.13
C VAL A 177 -0.08 -28.05 -32.70
N TYR A 178 0.60 -29.14 -32.31
CA TYR A 178 1.08 -29.32 -30.94
C TYR A 178 2.22 -30.35 -30.87
N PHE A 179 3.13 -30.20 -29.90
CA PHE A 179 4.20 -31.18 -29.68
C PHE A 179 4.27 -31.59 -28.19
N ILE A 180 4.16 -32.89 -27.94
CA ILE A 180 4.19 -33.51 -26.61
C ILE A 180 5.47 -34.34 -26.51
N TRP A 181 6.21 -34.23 -25.42
CA TRP A 181 7.44 -35.01 -25.24
C TRP A 181 7.62 -35.50 -23.80
N ASP A 182 8.45 -36.52 -23.63
CA ASP A 182 8.71 -37.11 -22.31
C ASP A 182 9.74 -36.27 -21.54
N PRO A 183 9.40 -35.70 -20.35
CA PRO A 183 10.30 -34.85 -19.57
C PRO A 183 11.72 -35.40 -19.34
N ASP A 184 11.89 -36.72 -19.27
CA ASP A 184 13.19 -37.38 -19.10
C ASP A 184 14.15 -37.18 -20.30
N TRP A 185 13.60 -36.72 -21.43
CA TRP A 185 14.31 -36.45 -22.68
C TRP A 185 14.58 -34.97 -22.93
N ALA A 186 14.45 -34.11 -21.91
CA ALA A 186 14.69 -32.66 -22.02
C ALA A 186 16.06 -32.32 -22.63
N TRP A 187 17.08 -33.11 -22.30
CA TRP A 187 18.46 -33.00 -22.81
C TRP A 187 18.56 -33.09 -24.34
N ALA A 188 17.62 -33.78 -24.99
CA ALA A 188 17.64 -34.02 -26.44
C ALA A 188 17.07 -32.84 -27.24
N SER A 189 16.40 -31.88 -26.59
CA SER A 189 15.69 -30.75 -27.23
C SER A 189 14.74 -31.20 -28.35
N LEU A 190 13.85 -32.15 -28.02
CA LEU A 190 13.00 -32.84 -29.00
C LEU A 190 12.11 -31.90 -29.82
N GLY A 191 11.75 -30.71 -29.32
CA GLY A 191 10.97 -29.73 -30.10
C GLY A 191 11.69 -29.15 -31.33
N LYS A 192 13.02 -28.99 -31.30
CA LYS A 192 13.77 -28.60 -32.52
C LYS A 192 13.93 -29.79 -33.47
N LEU A 193 14.05 -30.99 -32.91
CA LEU A 193 14.19 -32.21 -33.69
C LEU A 193 12.89 -32.56 -34.43
N SER A 194 11.74 -32.37 -33.79
CA SER A 194 10.42 -32.62 -34.39
C SER A 194 10.17 -31.70 -35.58
N ALA A 195 10.45 -30.40 -35.45
CA ALA A 195 10.33 -29.45 -36.55
C ALA A 195 11.21 -29.85 -37.76
N LEU A 196 12.46 -30.27 -37.55
CA LEU A 196 13.32 -30.77 -38.64
C LEU A 196 12.74 -32.01 -39.33
N ARG A 197 12.07 -32.89 -38.59
CA ARG A 197 11.43 -34.10 -39.12
C ARG A 197 10.13 -33.78 -39.85
N GLU A 198 9.38 -32.79 -39.39
CA GLU A 198 8.20 -32.27 -40.07
C GLU A 198 8.58 -31.54 -41.38
N ILE A 199 9.68 -30.79 -41.41
CA ILE A 199 10.27 -30.25 -42.65
C ILE A 199 10.62 -31.39 -43.61
N ALA A 200 11.26 -32.44 -43.10
CA ALA A 200 11.65 -33.59 -43.92
C ALA A 200 10.41 -34.34 -44.46
N LEU A 201 9.31 -34.43 -43.70
CA LEU A 201 8.03 -34.97 -44.17
C LEU A 201 7.46 -34.16 -45.34
N VAL A 202 7.45 -32.82 -45.24
CA VAL A 202 6.99 -31.94 -46.34
C VAL A 202 7.86 -32.14 -47.59
N LEU A 203 9.19 -32.26 -47.42
CA LEU A 203 10.11 -32.52 -48.52
C LEU A 203 9.85 -33.88 -49.18
N ASP A 204 9.63 -34.93 -48.41
CA ASP A 204 9.32 -36.26 -48.94
C ASP A 204 8.00 -36.26 -49.72
N MET A 205 6.96 -35.60 -49.19
CA MET A 205 5.68 -35.42 -49.90
C MET A 205 5.84 -34.63 -51.20
N THR A 206 6.67 -33.59 -51.18
CA THR A 206 7.00 -32.79 -52.37
C THR A 206 7.71 -33.65 -53.42
N GLN A 207 8.68 -34.47 -52.99
CA GLN A 207 9.44 -35.36 -53.88
C GLN A 207 8.57 -36.50 -54.43
N ALA A 208 7.60 -36.98 -53.66
CA ALA A 208 6.60 -37.95 -54.11
C ALA A 208 5.53 -37.35 -55.05
N GLY A 209 5.60 -36.04 -55.35
CA GLY A 209 4.75 -35.39 -56.35
C GLY A 209 3.43 -34.84 -55.82
N ALA A 210 3.31 -34.57 -54.51
CA ALA A 210 2.15 -33.85 -53.96
C ALA A 210 2.10 -32.41 -54.50
N GLU A 211 1.06 -32.10 -55.28
CA GLU A 211 0.94 -30.81 -55.97
C GLU A 211 0.88 -29.63 -54.98
N GLY A 212 1.78 -28.65 -55.16
CA GLY A 212 1.79 -27.42 -54.36
C GLY A 212 2.28 -27.56 -52.91
N MET A 213 2.66 -28.76 -52.45
CA MET A 213 3.24 -29.02 -51.13
C MET A 213 4.67 -28.45 -51.03
N HIS A 214 4.92 -27.52 -50.11
CA HIS A 214 6.26 -26.99 -49.78
C HIS A 214 6.30 -26.10 -48.52
N TRP A 215 5.15 -25.84 -47.88
CA TRP A 215 5.10 -24.97 -46.71
C TRP A 215 5.02 -25.78 -45.42
N LEU A 216 5.74 -25.32 -44.40
CA LEU A 216 5.53 -25.73 -43.01
C LEU A 216 5.00 -24.55 -42.21
N TYR A 217 3.82 -24.68 -41.61
CA TYR A 217 3.24 -23.67 -40.73
C TYR A 217 3.56 -24.02 -39.29
N MET A 218 4.35 -23.18 -38.61
CA MET A 218 4.80 -23.46 -37.25
C MET A 218 3.90 -22.82 -36.18
N GLY A 219 2.65 -22.48 -36.54
CA GLY A 219 1.69 -21.78 -35.68
C GLY A 219 2.01 -20.30 -35.51
N TYR A 220 1.89 -19.79 -34.28
CA TYR A 220 2.16 -18.38 -33.97
C TYR A 220 3.58 -18.15 -33.46
N TRP A 221 4.14 -17.01 -33.82
CA TRP A 221 5.36 -16.43 -33.28
C TRP A 221 5.01 -15.16 -32.50
N ILE A 222 5.57 -15.04 -31.29
CA ILE A 222 5.34 -13.92 -30.38
C ILE A 222 6.73 -13.36 -30.03
N PRO A 223 7.05 -12.09 -30.36
CA PRO A 223 8.40 -11.53 -30.22
C PRO A 223 8.96 -11.61 -28.79
N ASP A 224 8.11 -11.34 -27.81
CA ASP A 224 8.50 -11.30 -26.39
C ASP A 224 8.49 -12.68 -25.70
N CYS A 225 7.95 -13.71 -26.36
CA CYS A 225 7.87 -15.03 -25.75
C CYS A 225 9.15 -15.86 -26.00
N ALA A 226 10.00 -15.99 -24.99
CA ALA A 226 11.23 -16.79 -25.05
C ALA A 226 10.99 -18.25 -25.52
N LYS A 227 9.84 -18.86 -25.18
CA LYS A 227 9.46 -20.21 -25.62
C LYS A 227 9.13 -20.30 -27.13
N MET A 228 8.77 -19.19 -27.77
CA MET A 228 8.41 -19.12 -29.19
C MET A 228 9.51 -18.51 -30.07
N ARG A 229 10.52 -17.82 -29.48
CA ARG A 229 11.65 -17.22 -30.21
C ARG A 229 12.41 -18.20 -31.12
N TYR A 230 12.47 -19.49 -30.78
CA TYR A 230 13.21 -20.46 -31.60
C TYR A 230 12.65 -20.62 -33.03
N LYS A 231 11.38 -20.25 -33.29
CA LYS A 231 10.76 -20.42 -34.62
C LYS A 231 11.37 -19.47 -35.67
N SER A 232 11.92 -18.32 -35.28
CA SER A 232 12.64 -17.43 -36.21
C SER A 232 14.02 -17.97 -36.60
N GLU A 233 14.55 -19.00 -35.91
CA GLU A 233 15.81 -19.66 -36.28
C GLU A 233 15.69 -20.48 -37.59
N TYR A 234 14.47 -20.77 -38.06
CA TYR A 234 14.22 -21.47 -39.33
C TYR A 234 14.06 -20.47 -40.46
N VAL A 235 15.09 -20.37 -41.31
CA VAL A 235 15.19 -19.35 -42.36
C VAL A 235 15.20 -20.03 -43.75
N PRO A 236 14.50 -19.48 -44.76
CA PRO A 236 13.67 -18.26 -44.71
C PRO A 236 12.28 -18.51 -44.12
N SER A 237 11.96 -17.83 -43.02
CA SER A 237 10.61 -17.80 -42.46
C SER A 237 9.88 -16.53 -42.88
N TYR A 238 8.56 -16.64 -42.99
CA TYR A 238 7.67 -15.58 -43.41
C TYR A 238 6.61 -15.35 -42.34
N LEU A 239 6.38 -14.09 -42.00
CA LEU A 239 5.30 -13.66 -41.11
C LEU A 239 4.15 -13.10 -41.93
N LEU A 240 2.92 -13.36 -41.49
CA LEU A 240 1.73 -12.71 -42.04
C LEU A 240 1.69 -11.25 -41.55
N ASP A 241 1.73 -10.29 -42.46
CA ASP A 241 1.73 -8.86 -42.16
C ASP A 241 0.31 -8.41 -41.76
N PRO A 242 0.14 -7.74 -40.60
CA PRO A 242 -1.16 -7.21 -40.17
C PRO A 242 -1.72 -6.13 -41.10
N GLY A 243 -0.86 -5.39 -41.82
CA GLY A 243 -1.29 -4.32 -42.72
C GLY A 243 -1.78 -4.83 -44.07
N THR A 244 -1.12 -5.84 -44.65
CA THR A 244 -1.43 -6.32 -46.01
C THR A 244 -2.09 -7.71 -46.05
N ASN A 245 -2.07 -8.46 -44.95
CA ASN A 245 -2.46 -9.88 -44.92
C ASN A 245 -1.69 -10.77 -45.93
N ASP A 246 -0.52 -10.31 -46.34
CA ASP A 246 0.42 -11.09 -47.14
C ASP A 246 1.58 -11.60 -46.28
N PHE A 247 2.18 -12.70 -46.70
CA PHE A 247 3.35 -13.24 -46.02
C PHE A 247 4.62 -12.53 -46.51
N HIS A 248 5.29 -11.82 -45.61
CA HIS A 248 6.56 -11.15 -45.87
C HIS A 248 7.71 -11.89 -45.19
N LEU A 249 8.92 -11.73 -45.74
CA LEU A 249 10.12 -12.34 -45.18
C LEU A 249 10.42 -11.75 -43.79
N LEU A 250 10.67 -12.61 -42.81
CA LEU A 250 11.17 -12.17 -41.51
C LEU A 250 12.63 -11.74 -41.65
N SER A 251 12.86 -10.46 -41.96
CA SER A 251 14.19 -9.86 -42.04
C SER A 251 14.75 -9.56 -40.64
N ASP A 252 16.08 -9.48 -40.50
CA ASP A 252 16.73 -9.10 -39.23
C ASP A 252 16.30 -7.70 -38.74
N LYS A 253 15.80 -6.85 -39.64
CA LYS A 253 15.24 -5.53 -39.31
C LYS A 253 13.87 -5.68 -38.66
N VAL A 254 12.97 -6.45 -39.28
CA VAL A 254 11.62 -6.72 -38.76
C VAL A 254 11.70 -7.48 -37.44
N ASP A 255 12.55 -8.51 -37.33
CA ASP A 255 12.74 -9.29 -36.10
C ASP A 255 13.19 -8.40 -34.92
N ARG A 256 14.22 -7.57 -35.12
CA ARG A 256 14.70 -6.66 -34.07
C ARG A 256 13.68 -5.58 -33.70
N TYR A 257 12.98 -5.02 -34.67
CA TYR A 257 11.98 -3.99 -34.41
C TYR A 257 10.81 -4.55 -33.58
N LEU A 258 10.26 -5.71 -33.97
CA LEU A 258 9.14 -6.33 -33.28
C LEU A 258 9.51 -6.85 -31.88
N GLN A 259 10.78 -7.21 -31.65
CA GLN A 259 11.29 -7.52 -30.31
C GLN A 259 11.39 -6.27 -29.42
N ALA A 260 11.75 -5.11 -29.98
CA ALA A 260 11.82 -3.85 -29.25
C ALA A 260 10.43 -3.22 -29.01
N HIS A 261 9.48 -3.42 -29.93
CA HIS A 261 8.12 -2.86 -29.90
C HIS A 261 7.09 -3.99 -29.82
N HIS A 262 7.04 -4.67 -28.67
CA HIS A 262 6.22 -5.87 -28.46
C HIS A 262 4.74 -5.58 -28.14
N GLN A 263 4.33 -4.31 -28.07
CA GLN A 263 2.93 -3.91 -27.89
C GLN A 263 2.32 -3.46 -29.23
N GLY A 264 1.09 -3.93 -29.51
CA GLY A 264 0.37 -3.62 -30.76
C GLY A 264 0.84 -4.41 -32.00
N TYR A 265 0.06 -4.35 -33.08
CA TYR A 265 0.42 -4.89 -34.39
C TYR A 265 1.06 -3.79 -35.25
N HIS A 266 2.11 -4.12 -36.02
CA HIS A 266 2.87 -3.13 -36.79
C HIS A 266 2.97 -3.58 -38.26
N PRO A 267 2.54 -2.77 -39.25
CA PRO A 267 2.68 -3.11 -40.67
C PRO A 267 4.15 -3.12 -41.09
N PHE A 268 4.57 -4.15 -41.84
CA PHE A 268 6.01 -4.34 -42.07
C PHE A 268 6.61 -3.34 -43.05
N ALA A 269 5.82 -2.84 -44.01
CA ALA A 269 6.26 -1.79 -44.94
C ALA A 269 6.70 -0.50 -44.19
N GLU A 270 6.03 -0.17 -43.08
CA GLU A 270 6.36 0.98 -42.25
C GLU A 270 7.68 0.78 -41.52
N ILE A 271 7.88 -0.42 -40.93
CA ILE A 271 9.13 -0.81 -40.28
C ILE A 271 10.30 -0.74 -41.26
N GLU A 272 10.11 -1.25 -42.48
CA GLU A 272 11.16 -1.28 -43.49
C GLU A 272 11.50 0.12 -44.02
N SER A 273 10.55 1.06 -43.99
CA SER A 273 10.76 2.47 -44.40
C SER A 273 11.50 3.35 -43.38
N GLN A 274 11.56 2.96 -42.09
CA GLN A 274 12.24 3.73 -41.06
C GLN A 274 13.77 3.69 -41.23
N VAL A 275 14.43 4.85 -41.32
CA VAL A 275 15.88 5.01 -41.49
C VAL A 275 16.61 4.65 -40.18
N GLU A 276 17.69 3.86 -40.27
CA GLU A 276 18.46 3.35 -39.13
C GLU A 276 18.87 4.46 -38.14
N ILE A 277 18.39 4.38 -36.90
CA ILE A 277 19.04 5.04 -35.77
C ILE A 277 20.06 4.06 -35.19
N THR A 278 21.32 4.44 -35.40
CA THR A 278 22.54 3.77 -34.97
C THR A 278 22.53 3.38 -33.49
N THR A 279 22.97 2.15 -33.27
CA THR A 279 23.43 1.50 -32.05
C THR A 279 24.06 2.41 -30.97
N SER A 280 23.47 2.42 -29.76
CA SER A 280 24.22 2.35 -28.49
C SER A 280 23.29 2.11 -27.29
N ILE A 281 22.98 0.86 -26.96
CA ILE A 281 22.66 0.48 -25.57
C ILE A 281 23.52 -0.73 -25.22
N GLY A 282 24.43 -0.49 -24.28
CA GLY A 282 25.33 -1.48 -23.71
C GLY A 282 24.58 -2.54 -22.93
N ALA A 283 25.23 -3.70 -22.85
CA ALA A 283 24.78 -4.89 -22.16
C ALA A 283 24.24 -4.61 -20.74
N ARG A 284 22.97 -4.92 -20.52
CA ARG A 284 22.51 -5.53 -19.26
C ARG A 284 21.88 -6.86 -19.61
N GLY A 285 22.59 -7.93 -19.25
CA GLY A 285 22.05 -9.28 -19.30
C GLY A 285 20.93 -9.40 -18.29
N ALA A 286 19.69 -9.46 -18.77
CA ALA A 286 18.61 -10.12 -18.04
C ALA A 286 18.70 -11.61 -18.35
N SER A 287 19.39 -12.35 -17.48
CA SER A 287 19.31 -13.80 -17.44
C SER A 287 17.88 -14.19 -17.07
N CYS A 288 17.16 -14.79 -18.01
CA CYS A 288 16.02 -15.65 -17.69
C CYS A 288 16.60 -16.97 -17.18
N ASP A 289 16.88 -17.03 -15.88
CA ASP A 289 17.12 -18.27 -15.17
C ASP A 289 15.83 -18.66 -14.43
N GLY A 290 15.46 -19.93 -14.53
CA GLY A 290 14.20 -20.45 -14.04
C GLY A 290 14.16 -20.49 -12.52
N GLY A 291 13.12 -19.90 -11.94
CA GLY A 291 12.80 -19.99 -10.52
C GLY A 291 11.39 -19.45 -10.26
N GLU A 292 10.48 -20.39 -10.01
CA GLU A 292 9.15 -20.28 -9.35
C GLU A 292 8.58 -18.88 -9.09
N GLY A 293 7.57 -18.49 -9.89
CA GLY A 293 6.65 -17.40 -9.58
C GLY A 293 5.23 -17.97 -9.40
N ASN A 294 4.68 -17.81 -8.20
CA ASN A 294 3.23 -17.90 -7.95
C ASN A 294 2.55 -16.73 -8.69
N GLU A 295 1.58 -17.04 -9.53
CA GLU A 295 0.67 -16.05 -10.12
C GLU A 295 -0.41 -15.71 -9.08
N ASP A 296 -0.19 -14.65 -8.30
CA ASP A 296 -1.26 -13.76 -7.85
C ASP A 296 -0.95 -12.38 -8.45
N VAL A 297 -1.54 -12.13 -9.62
CA VAL A 297 -1.55 -10.79 -10.21
C VAL A 297 -2.72 -10.05 -9.56
N GLY A 298 -2.37 -9.17 -8.63
CA GLY A 298 -3.26 -8.19 -8.02
C GLY A 298 -3.84 -7.26 -9.08
N MET A 299 -5.09 -6.90 -8.85
CA MET A 299 -5.96 -6.13 -9.72
C MET A 299 -5.78 -4.65 -9.36
N GLU A 300 -4.80 -3.98 -9.99
CA GLU A 300 -4.68 -2.52 -9.98
C GLU A 300 -4.65 -2.00 -11.43
N ASP A 301 -5.22 -0.80 -11.59
CA ASP A 301 -5.47 -0.03 -12.82
C ASP A 301 -6.70 -0.43 -13.66
N MET A 302 -7.88 0.03 -13.21
CA MET A 302 -9.16 -0.08 -13.95
C MET A 302 -9.50 1.17 -14.79
N ASP A 303 -8.60 2.17 -14.87
CA ASP A 303 -8.74 3.34 -15.75
C ASP A 303 -8.07 3.13 -17.12
N ASP A 304 -7.16 2.16 -17.25
CA ASP A 304 -6.53 1.77 -18.54
C ASP A 304 -7.32 0.67 -19.28
N MET A 305 -8.42 0.17 -18.67
CA MET A 305 -9.20 -0.96 -19.20
C MET A 305 -10.11 -0.60 -20.38
N GLU A 306 -10.40 0.69 -20.64
CA GLU A 306 -11.15 1.09 -21.85
C GLU A 306 -10.28 0.99 -23.12
N GLU A 307 -8.96 1.17 -23.04
CA GLU A 307 -8.07 0.93 -24.18
C GLU A 307 -7.88 -0.57 -24.46
N LEU A 308 -7.93 -1.42 -23.42
CA LEU A 308 -7.65 -2.86 -23.51
C LEU A 308 -8.74 -3.69 -24.21
N TYR A 309 -9.94 -3.14 -24.41
CA TYR A 309 -11.06 -3.83 -25.09
C TYR A 309 -11.36 -3.28 -26.49
N SER A 310 -10.56 -2.33 -26.98
CA SER A 310 -10.66 -1.88 -28.37
C SER A 310 -10.11 -2.93 -29.34
N PHE A 311 -10.78 -3.12 -30.48
CA PHE A 311 -10.25 -3.98 -31.54
C PHE A 311 -8.94 -3.35 -32.05
N PRO A 312 -7.80 -4.07 -32.03
CA PRO A 312 -6.50 -3.44 -32.27
C PRO A 312 -6.43 -2.85 -33.68
N SER A 313 -5.78 -1.69 -33.79
CA SER A 313 -5.54 -1.00 -35.06
C SER A 313 -4.03 -0.79 -35.25
N PRO A 314 -3.41 -1.38 -36.29
CA PRO A 314 -4.00 -2.24 -37.31
C PRO A 314 -4.53 -3.58 -36.75
N PRO A 315 -5.47 -4.23 -37.46
CA PRO A 315 -6.08 -5.48 -37.04
C PRO A 315 -5.05 -6.62 -36.96
N PRO A 316 -5.35 -7.71 -36.22
CA PRO A 316 -4.47 -8.86 -36.18
C PRO A 316 -4.30 -9.48 -37.59
N PRO A 317 -3.14 -10.07 -37.92
CA PRO A 317 -2.93 -10.70 -39.21
C PRO A 317 -3.96 -11.81 -39.47
N GLY A 318 -4.64 -11.71 -40.60
CA GLY A 318 -5.74 -12.56 -41.05
C GLY A 318 -7.13 -12.00 -40.79
N PHE A 319 -7.25 -10.83 -40.15
CA PHE A 319 -8.52 -10.18 -39.82
C PHE A 319 -8.77 -9.00 -40.77
N GLY A 320 -10.03 -8.76 -41.09
CA GLY A 320 -10.47 -7.51 -41.70
C GLY A 320 -10.39 -6.34 -40.72
N ASP A 321 -10.46 -5.12 -41.23
CA ASP A 321 -10.57 -3.92 -40.39
C ASP A 321 -12.06 -3.61 -40.14
N PRO A 322 -12.55 -3.73 -38.89
CA PRO A 322 -13.96 -3.47 -38.58
C PRO A 322 -14.38 -2.02 -38.86
N TRP A 323 -13.43 -1.08 -38.89
CA TRP A 323 -13.68 0.34 -39.13
C TRP A 323 -13.86 0.66 -40.62
N ASN A 324 -13.40 -0.23 -41.51
CA ASN A 324 -13.54 -0.09 -42.97
C ASN A 324 -14.71 -0.91 -43.55
N LEU A 325 -15.50 -1.61 -42.71
CA LEU A 325 -16.67 -2.36 -43.16
C LEU A 325 -17.86 -1.43 -43.39
N ASP A 326 -18.45 -1.49 -44.59
CA ASP A 326 -19.68 -0.79 -44.93
C ASP A 326 -20.82 -1.27 -44.02
N GLU A 327 -21.52 -0.31 -43.41
CA GLU A 327 -22.62 -0.54 -42.48
C GLU A 327 -23.75 -1.35 -43.13
N MET A 328 -23.94 -1.21 -44.45
CA MET A 328 -24.90 -2.02 -45.23
C MET A 328 -24.59 -3.52 -45.21
N ILE A 329 -23.33 -3.95 -45.07
CA ILE A 329 -22.95 -5.37 -45.05
C ILE A 329 -23.39 -6.00 -43.72
N CYS A 330 -23.18 -5.29 -42.61
CA CYS A 330 -23.54 -5.75 -41.27
C CYS A 330 -25.04 -5.87 -41.06
N GLU A 331 -25.83 -4.99 -41.68
CA GLU A 331 -27.29 -5.05 -41.65
C GLU A 331 -27.89 -6.23 -42.42
N ASP A 332 -27.15 -6.73 -43.42
CA ASP A 332 -27.60 -7.79 -44.33
C ASP A 332 -27.21 -9.19 -43.83
N VAL A 333 -26.45 -9.30 -42.73
CA VAL A 333 -26.07 -10.57 -42.09
C VAL A 333 -27.31 -11.34 -41.64
N LEU A 334 -27.37 -12.63 -41.98
CA LEU A 334 -28.45 -13.54 -41.62
C LEU A 334 -28.11 -14.33 -40.36
N VAL A 335 -29.06 -14.43 -39.44
CA VAL A 335 -28.95 -15.23 -38.21
C VAL A 335 -30.03 -16.31 -38.19
N LEU A 336 -29.64 -17.51 -37.78
CA LEU A 336 -30.55 -18.65 -37.68
C LEU A 336 -31.12 -18.77 -36.25
N LEU A 337 -32.33 -18.24 -36.05
CA LEU A 337 -33.03 -18.34 -34.75
C LEU A 337 -34.25 -19.28 -34.83
N ARG A 338 -35.13 -19.06 -35.82
CA ARG A 338 -36.31 -19.90 -36.17
C ARG A 338 -36.61 -19.88 -37.68
N GLY A 339 -35.56 -19.74 -38.47
CA GLY A 339 -35.57 -19.34 -39.89
C GLY A 339 -34.37 -18.40 -40.15
N LEU A 340 -34.07 -18.13 -41.42
CA LEU A 340 -33.06 -17.13 -41.78
C LEU A 340 -33.69 -15.73 -41.66
N THR A 341 -33.22 -14.94 -40.69
CA THR A 341 -33.70 -13.57 -40.45
C THR A 341 -32.54 -12.59 -40.60
N LYS A 342 -32.77 -11.44 -41.25
CA LYS A 342 -31.76 -10.39 -41.31
C LYS A 342 -31.53 -9.83 -39.92
N LEU A 343 -30.28 -9.56 -39.59
CA LEU A 343 -29.90 -8.99 -38.31
C LEU A 343 -30.65 -7.67 -38.05
N LYS A 344 -30.77 -6.79 -39.06
CA LYS A 344 -31.48 -5.51 -38.94
C LYS A 344 -32.98 -5.62 -38.62
N ASP A 345 -33.59 -6.77 -38.94
CA ASP A 345 -35.02 -7.01 -38.71
C ASP A 345 -35.28 -7.49 -37.26
N LEU A 346 -34.21 -7.66 -36.47
CA LEU A 346 -34.26 -7.97 -35.04
C LEU A 346 -34.18 -6.68 -34.23
N GLU A 347 -35.12 -6.48 -33.30
CA GLU A 347 -35.07 -5.33 -32.38
C GLU A 347 -34.03 -5.58 -31.29
N PHE A 348 -32.93 -4.84 -31.34
CA PHE A 348 -31.91 -4.83 -30.29
C PHE A 348 -32.14 -3.65 -29.35
N ASN A 349 -32.10 -3.91 -28.04
CA ASN A 349 -32.15 -2.89 -26.99
C ASN A 349 -30.98 -1.87 -27.05
N LYS A 350 -29.88 -2.20 -27.75
CA LYS A 350 -28.70 -1.34 -27.96
C LYS A 350 -28.14 -1.55 -29.38
N PRO A 351 -28.76 -0.96 -30.40
CA PRO A 351 -28.44 -1.24 -31.80
C PRO A 351 -26.99 -0.88 -32.17
N ASP A 352 -26.44 0.19 -31.60
CA ASP A 352 -25.10 0.69 -31.95
C ASP A 352 -23.98 -0.27 -31.50
N ILE A 353 -24.07 -0.80 -30.28
CA ILE A 353 -23.09 -1.77 -29.75
C ILE A 353 -23.16 -3.10 -30.50
N VAL A 354 -24.39 -3.54 -30.84
CA VAL A 354 -24.58 -4.76 -31.62
C VAL A 354 -24.02 -4.58 -33.02
N SER A 355 -24.23 -3.41 -33.65
CA SER A 355 -23.64 -3.07 -34.95
C SER A 355 -22.11 -3.13 -34.90
N GLN A 356 -21.48 -2.56 -33.87
CA GLN A 356 -20.02 -2.62 -33.69
C GLN A 356 -19.50 -4.05 -33.47
N GLN A 357 -20.14 -4.84 -32.61
CA GLN A 357 -19.72 -6.23 -32.37
C GLN A 357 -19.92 -7.11 -33.60
N VAL A 358 -20.92 -6.81 -34.43
CA VAL A 358 -21.14 -7.48 -35.70
C VAL A 358 -20.07 -7.07 -36.70
N LYS A 359 -19.66 -5.79 -36.76
CA LYS A 359 -18.50 -5.36 -37.56
C LYS A 359 -17.22 -6.08 -37.12
N GLU A 360 -16.95 -6.16 -35.82
CA GLU A 360 -15.79 -6.90 -35.26
C GLU A 360 -15.84 -8.41 -35.56
N LEU A 361 -17.03 -9.02 -35.51
CA LEU A 361 -17.22 -10.42 -35.86
C LEU A 361 -17.05 -10.67 -37.36
N VAL A 362 -17.64 -9.83 -38.21
CA VAL A 362 -17.49 -9.91 -39.68
C VAL A 362 -16.01 -9.69 -40.07
N ALA A 363 -15.33 -8.76 -39.41
CA ALA A 363 -13.89 -8.53 -39.57
C ALA A 363 -13.07 -9.75 -39.14
N ALA A 364 -13.42 -10.42 -38.05
CA ALA A 364 -12.72 -11.60 -37.55
C ALA A 364 -12.99 -12.88 -38.35
N VAL A 365 -14.17 -13.01 -38.96
CA VAL A 365 -14.60 -14.22 -39.66
C VAL A 365 -14.40 -14.11 -41.18
N GLY A 366 -14.38 -12.90 -41.74
CA GLY A 366 -14.38 -12.63 -43.18
C GLY A 366 -15.80 -12.52 -43.74
N ILE A 367 -16.04 -11.54 -44.62
CA ILE A 367 -17.37 -11.28 -45.22
C ILE A 367 -17.83 -12.49 -46.05
N GLU A 368 -16.90 -13.14 -46.76
CA GLU A 368 -17.10 -14.33 -47.59
C GLU A 368 -17.57 -15.57 -46.82
N HIS A 369 -17.40 -15.56 -45.50
CA HIS A 369 -17.81 -16.64 -44.60
C HIS A 369 -19.12 -16.31 -43.86
N MET A 370 -19.72 -15.13 -44.13
CA MET A 370 -20.98 -14.70 -43.57
C MET A 370 -22.14 -14.92 -44.55
N ALA A 371 -23.29 -15.36 -44.02
CA ALA A 371 -24.52 -15.47 -44.81
C ALA A 371 -25.19 -14.09 -44.93
N LEU A 372 -25.28 -13.52 -46.14
CA LEU A 372 -25.90 -12.20 -46.39
C LEU A 372 -27.25 -12.34 -47.11
N ALA A 373 -28.19 -11.46 -46.81
CA ALA A 373 -29.56 -11.54 -47.31
C ALA A 373 -29.74 -11.04 -48.76
N SER A 374 -28.80 -10.26 -49.28
CA SER A 374 -28.60 -10.04 -50.72
C SER A 374 -28.41 -11.34 -51.51
N ASN A 375 -28.02 -12.43 -50.84
CA ASN A 375 -27.88 -13.76 -51.44
C ASN A 375 -29.08 -14.70 -51.20
N VAL A 376 -30.17 -14.25 -50.54
CA VAL A 376 -31.30 -15.12 -50.15
C VAL A 376 -32.66 -14.42 -50.35
N SER A 377 -33.47 -14.94 -51.28
CA SER A 377 -34.82 -14.42 -51.58
C SER A 377 -35.90 -14.88 -50.58
N SER A 378 -36.55 -13.89 -49.94
CA SER A 378 -37.95 -13.82 -49.43
C SER A 378 -38.58 -14.97 -48.63
N GLN A 379 -39.07 -14.68 -47.40
CA GLN A 379 -40.52 -14.62 -47.03
C GLN A 379 -40.77 -14.54 -45.50
N THR A 380 -41.48 -13.48 -45.06
CA THR A 380 -42.58 -13.38 -44.05
C THR A 380 -42.44 -14.04 -42.65
N ASN A 381 -42.95 -13.53 -41.52
CA ASN A 381 -44.13 -12.71 -41.25
C ASN A 381 -44.10 -12.13 -39.81
N LYS A 382 -44.86 -11.05 -39.58
CA LYS A 382 -45.06 -10.35 -38.30
C LYS A 382 -45.98 -11.12 -37.36
N ASP A 383 -45.78 -10.96 -36.04
CA ASP A 383 -46.88 -10.80 -35.09
C ASP A 383 -46.48 -10.03 -33.82
N LYS A 384 -47.33 -9.07 -33.46
CA LYS A 384 -47.28 -8.24 -32.23
C LYS A 384 -48.10 -8.94 -31.13
N ASP A 385 -47.67 -8.86 -29.88
CA ASP A 385 -48.63 -8.90 -28.77
C ASP A 385 -48.16 -8.22 -27.47
N ARG A 386 -49.09 -7.51 -26.80
CA ARG A 386 -48.93 -6.84 -25.50
C ARG A 386 -49.45 -7.74 -24.35
N GLY A 387 -48.80 -7.72 -23.17
CA GLY A 387 -49.43 -8.07 -21.88
C GLY A 387 -48.87 -9.28 -21.09
N ILE A 388 -48.57 -9.04 -19.80
CA ILE A 388 -48.08 -9.95 -18.73
C ILE A 388 -46.55 -10.28 -18.81
N PRO A 389 -45.76 -10.04 -17.73
CA PRO A 389 -44.35 -10.44 -17.67
C PRO A 389 -44.14 -11.93 -17.96
N VAL A 390 -43.14 -12.24 -18.80
CA VAL A 390 -42.89 -13.56 -19.38
C VAL A 390 -42.80 -14.69 -18.34
N MET A 391 -42.25 -14.41 -17.15
CA MET A 391 -42.06 -15.39 -16.07
C MET A 391 -43.40 -15.93 -15.52
N LEU A 392 -44.43 -15.09 -15.39
CA LEU A 392 -45.75 -15.48 -14.90
C LEU A 392 -46.54 -16.28 -15.94
N ARG A 393 -46.38 -15.96 -17.23
CA ARG A 393 -47.01 -16.69 -18.34
C ARG A 393 -46.45 -18.11 -18.49
N ARG A 394 -45.21 -18.36 -18.03
CA ARG A 394 -44.51 -19.64 -18.12
C ARG A 394 -44.75 -20.58 -16.93
N LEU A 395 -45.16 -20.09 -15.76
CA LEU A 395 -45.50 -20.91 -14.58
C LEU A 395 -46.54 -22.01 -14.85
N ILE A 396 -47.40 -21.81 -15.84
CA ILE A 396 -48.50 -22.72 -16.19
C ILE A 396 -48.13 -23.62 -17.41
N LYS A 397 -46.96 -23.40 -18.04
CA LYS A 397 -46.48 -24.14 -19.22
C LYS A 397 -45.31 -25.08 -18.87
N PHE A 398 -45.60 -26.15 -18.12
CA PHE A 398 -44.61 -27.12 -17.61
C PHE A 398 -43.65 -27.70 -18.67
N LYS A 399 -44.10 -27.93 -19.90
CA LYS A 399 -43.25 -28.47 -20.99
C LYS A 399 -42.20 -27.48 -21.52
N SER A 400 -42.28 -26.20 -21.15
CA SER A 400 -41.34 -25.16 -21.60
C SER A 400 -40.31 -24.77 -20.53
N MET A 401 -40.34 -25.43 -19.37
CA MET A 401 -39.42 -25.19 -18.25
C MET A 401 -38.20 -26.10 -18.37
N ASP A 402 -37.01 -25.55 -18.13
CA ASP A 402 -35.74 -26.28 -18.19
C ASP A 402 -35.35 -26.79 -16.81
N PHE A 403 -35.94 -27.93 -16.45
CA PHE A 403 -35.68 -28.62 -15.19
C PHE A 403 -34.28 -29.22 -15.10
N GLU A 404 -33.66 -29.56 -16.24
CA GLU A 404 -32.31 -30.13 -16.27
C GLU A 404 -31.27 -29.06 -15.87
N LEU A 405 -31.37 -27.88 -16.48
CA LEU A 405 -30.53 -26.73 -16.10
C LEU A 405 -30.82 -26.26 -14.68
N ALA A 406 -32.08 -26.21 -14.26
CA ALA A 406 -32.44 -25.84 -12.88
C ALA A 406 -31.84 -26.83 -11.85
N PHE A 407 -31.96 -28.13 -12.08
CA PHE A 407 -31.37 -29.15 -11.20
C PHE A 407 -29.85 -29.08 -11.15
N TRP A 408 -29.22 -28.84 -12.31
CA TRP A 408 -27.78 -28.60 -12.41
C TRP A 408 -27.37 -27.37 -11.58
N GLN A 409 -28.08 -26.25 -11.72
CA GLN A 409 -27.79 -25.02 -10.95
C GLN A 409 -27.96 -25.24 -9.44
N LEU A 410 -29.03 -25.92 -8.99
CA LEU A 410 -29.22 -26.27 -7.58
C LEU A 410 -28.06 -27.10 -7.02
N THR A 411 -27.56 -28.07 -7.79
CA THR A 411 -26.40 -28.89 -7.39
C THR A 411 -25.14 -28.03 -7.24
N TYR A 412 -24.91 -27.10 -8.18
CA TYR A 412 -23.75 -26.22 -8.15
C TYR A 412 -23.87 -25.10 -7.11
N LEU A 413 -25.07 -24.66 -6.71
CA LEU A 413 -25.24 -23.71 -5.61
C LEU A 413 -24.67 -24.26 -4.29
N VAL A 414 -24.65 -25.59 -4.12
CA VAL A 414 -24.09 -26.25 -2.93
C VAL A 414 -22.59 -26.52 -3.08
N VAL A 415 -22.14 -26.97 -4.26
CA VAL A 415 -20.76 -27.45 -4.47
C VAL A 415 -19.81 -26.34 -4.94
N ALA A 416 -20.27 -25.43 -5.80
CA ALA A 416 -19.48 -24.32 -6.35
C ALA A 416 -20.37 -23.16 -6.85
N PRO A 417 -20.98 -22.36 -5.95
CA PRO A 417 -21.99 -21.35 -6.29
C PRO A 417 -21.50 -20.27 -7.26
N ARG A 418 -20.20 -19.93 -7.24
CA ARG A 418 -19.57 -19.01 -8.20
C ARG A 418 -19.80 -19.42 -9.66
N ARG A 419 -19.89 -20.72 -9.95
CA ARG A 419 -20.12 -21.22 -11.32
C ARG A 419 -21.51 -20.90 -11.84
N VAL A 420 -22.51 -20.80 -10.95
CA VAL A 420 -23.89 -20.50 -11.33
C VAL A 420 -23.98 -19.05 -11.83
N TYR A 421 -23.41 -18.09 -11.11
CA TYR A 421 -23.49 -16.67 -11.48
C TYR A 421 -22.53 -16.24 -12.61
N LYS A 422 -21.50 -17.04 -12.92
CA LYS A 422 -20.75 -16.88 -14.18
C LYS A 422 -21.64 -17.06 -15.42
N GLN A 423 -22.70 -17.86 -15.31
CA GLN A 423 -23.66 -18.04 -16.41
C GLN A 423 -24.58 -16.82 -16.59
N THR A 424 -24.75 -15.97 -15.57
CA THR A 424 -25.54 -14.74 -15.67
C THR A 424 -24.95 -13.76 -16.68
N TYR A 425 -23.61 -13.66 -16.74
CA TYR A 425 -22.93 -12.83 -17.74
C TYR A 425 -23.22 -13.31 -19.17
N HIS A 426 -23.18 -14.64 -19.39
CA HIS A 426 -23.59 -15.25 -20.65
C HIS A 426 -25.10 -15.03 -20.94
N HIS A 427 -25.96 -15.03 -19.92
CA HIS A 427 -27.39 -14.76 -20.09
C HIS A 427 -27.66 -13.30 -20.47
N LYS A 428 -26.91 -12.34 -19.89
CA LYS A 428 -26.97 -10.93 -20.28
C LYS A 428 -26.49 -10.72 -21.70
N GLN A 429 -25.41 -11.38 -22.11
CA GLN A 429 -24.90 -11.30 -23.49
C GLN A 429 -25.87 -11.89 -24.51
N THR A 430 -26.57 -12.97 -24.16
CA THR A 430 -27.45 -13.68 -25.11
C THR A 430 -28.89 -13.17 -25.15
N LYS A 431 -29.40 -12.58 -24.06
CA LYS A 431 -30.81 -12.14 -23.96
C LYS A 431 -31.01 -10.71 -23.45
N ASN A 432 -29.94 -10.00 -23.14
CA ASN A 432 -29.92 -8.64 -22.60
C ASN A 432 -30.79 -8.40 -21.35
N VAL A 433 -31.04 -9.45 -20.57
CA VAL A 433 -31.73 -9.42 -19.27
C VAL A 433 -30.85 -10.17 -18.28
N TRP A 434 -30.65 -9.62 -17.08
CA TRP A 434 -29.83 -10.25 -16.05
C TRP A 434 -30.55 -11.44 -15.42
N ALA A 435 -31.88 -11.33 -15.26
CA ALA A 435 -32.73 -12.39 -14.71
C ALA A 435 -32.91 -13.61 -15.63
N ARG A 436 -33.12 -14.78 -15.04
CA ARG A 436 -33.56 -15.99 -15.73
C ARG A 436 -35.02 -15.85 -16.22
N ASP A 437 -35.32 -16.34 -17.43
CA ASP A 437 -36.67 -16.26 -18.04
C ASP A 437 -37.60 -17.46 -17.72
N ASP A 438 -37.20 -18.35 -16.82
CA ASP A 438 -37.85 -19.65 -16.58
C ASP A 438 -38.05 -19.89 -15.08
N PRO A 439 -39.29 -20.13 -14.61
CA PRO A 439 -39.59 -20.33 -13.19
C PRO A 439 -39.22 -21.72 -12.65
N ALA A 440 -38.56 -22.60 -13.42
CA ALA A 440 -38.20 -23.95 -13.00
C ALA A 440 -37.52 -24.02 -11.61
N MET A 441 -36.62 -23.08 -11.28
CA MET A 441 -35.94 -23.02 -9.97
C MET A 441 -36.95 -22.83 -8.82
N VAL A 442 -37.87 -21.87 -8.96
CA VAL A 442 -38.91 -21.60 -7.96
C VAL A 442 -39.80 -22.83 -7.75
N VAL A 443 -40.16 -23.52 -8.85
CA VAL A 443 -40.99 -24.73 -8.80
C VAL A 443 -40.25 -25.90 -8.12
N LEU A 444 -38.98 -26.13 -8.47
CA LEU A 444 -38.15 -27.19 -7.88
C LEU A 444 -37.94 -26.97 -6.38
N VAL A 445 -37.55 -25.75 -5.98
CA VAL A 445 -37.35 -25.42 -4.56
C VAL A 445 -38.66 -25.50 -3.79
N SER A 446 -39.80 -25.06 -4.37
CA SER A 446 -41.12 -25.25 -3.75
C SER A 446 -41.47 -26.73 -3.56
N ALA A 447 -41.13 -27.59 -4.52
CA ALA A 447 -41.34 -29.03 -4.40
C ALA A 447 -40.46 -29.65 -3.31
N CYS A 448 -39.21 -29.22 -3.19
CA CYS A 448 -38.31 -29.63 -2.10
C CYS A 448 -38.84 -29.20 -0.72
N VAL A 449 -39.31 -27.95 -0.59
CA VAL A 449 -39.93 -27.45 0.65
C VAL A 449 -41.21 -28.22 0.98
N ALA A 450 -42.04 -28.55 -0.01
CA ALA A 450 -43.23 -29.37 0.21
C ALA A 450 -42.88 -30.79 0.68
N ALA A 451 -41.86 -31.41 0.09
CA ALA A 451 -41.38 -32.73 0.52
C ALA A 451 -40.81 -32.70 1.95
N ALA A 452 -40.04 -31.67 2.30
CA ALA A 452 -39.57 -31.45 3.66
C ALA A 452 -40.74 -31.22 4.63
N GLY A 453 -41.76 -30.46 4.23
CA GLY A 453 -42.97 -30.23 5.04
C GLY A 453 -43.78 -31.50 5.31
N VAL A 454 -43.81 -32.46 4.37
CA VAL A 454 -44.37 -33.81 4.62
C VAL A 454 -43.52 -34.53 5.68
N ALA A 455 -42.20 -34.52 5.55
CA ALA A 455 -41.30 -35.19 6.49
C ALA A 455 -41.43 -34.61 7.91
N TRP A 456 -41.44 -33.28 8.06
CA TRP A 456 -41.67 -32.61 9.33
C TRP A 456 -43.09 -32.82 9.87
N GLY A 457 -44.10 -32.87 8.99
CA GLY A 457 -45.48 -33.19 9.38
C GLY A 457 -45.61 -34.58 10.02
N LEU A 458 -44.85 -35.56 9.50
CA LEU A 458 -44.74 -36.91 10.08
C LEU A 458 -44.00 -36.88 11.43
N VAL A 459 -42.88 -36.15 11.54
CA VAL A 459 -42.12 -36.00 12.79
C VAL A 459 -42.97 -35.36 13.90
N TYR A 460 -43.78 -34.36 13.55
CA TYR A 460 -44.68 -33.67 14.50
C TYR A 460 -46.05 -34.36 14.68
N ASN A 461 -46.26 -35.54 14.10
CA ASN A 461 -47.50 -36.30 14.16
C ASN A 461 -48.76 -35.45 13.84
N ARG A 462 -48.67 -34.60 12.81
CA ARG A 462 -49.78 -33.73 12.38
C ARG A 462 -50.79 -34.52 11.56
N SER A 463 -52.07 -34.17 11.66
CA SER A 463 -53.11 -34.73 10.79
C SER A 463 -52.85 -34.38 9.32
N PHE A 464 -53.50 -35.07 8.38
CA PHE A 464 -53.35 -34.78 6.94
C PHE A 464 -53.62 -33.30 6.61
N GLY A 465 -54.70 -32.73 7.15
CA GLY A 465 -54.99 -31.29 7.02
C GLY A 465 -53.96 -30.40 7.71
N GLY A 466 -53.42 -30.82 8.86
CA GLY A 466 -52.35 -30.12 9.56
C GLY A 466 -51.02 -30.12 8.80
N THR A 467 -50.71 -31.21 8.10
CA THR A 467 -49.51 -31.33 7.25
C THR A 467 -49.61 -30.45 6.01
N ILE A 468 -50.79 -30.38 5.37
CA ILE A 468 -51.04 -29.44 4.28
C ILE A 468 -50.91 -27.99 4.77
N ALA A 469 -51.45 -27.67 5.94
CA ALA A 469 -51.31 -26.34 6.54
C ALA A 469 -49.84 -26.00 6.86
N LEU A 470 -49.02 -26.96 7.28
CA LEU A 470 -47.58 -26.78 7.50
C LEU A 470 -46.85 -26.49 6.19
N ILE A 471 -47.10 -27.27 5.13
CA ILE A 471 -46.51 -27.06 3.80
C ILE A 471 -46.88 -25.67 3.26
N LEU A 472 -48.14 -25.26 3.38
CA LEU A 472 -48.59 -23.93 2.97
C LEU A 472 -47.94 -22.80 3.80
N ARG A 473 -47.66 -23.04 5.10
CA ARG A 473 -46.93 -22.08 5.94
C ARG A 473 -45.47 -21.94 5.54
N MET A 474 -44.79 -23.04 5.23
CA MET A 474 -43.40 -23.03 4.76
C MET A 474 -43.27 -22.39 3.36
N LEU A 475 -44.31 -22.51 2.51
CA LEU A 475 -44.29 -21.99 1.14
C LEU A 475 -44.75 -20.53 1.00
N LEU A 476 -45.87 -20.11 1.60
CA LEU A 476 -46.62 -18.91 1.16
C LEU A 476 -47.02 -17.91 2.27
N ARG A 477 -47.01 -18.35 3.53
CA ARG A 477 -48.00 -17.99 4.57
C ARG A 477 -48.78 -16.66 4.42
N PRO A 478 -50.01 -16.67 3.90
CA PRO A 478 -50.99 -15.63 4.17
C PRO A 478 -51.76 -16.03 5.45
N SER A 479 -51.48 -15.41 6.60
CA SER A 479 -52.38 -15.57 7.76
C SER A 479 -53.51 -14.56 7.68
N THR A 480 -54.70 -15.05 7.38
CA THR A 480 -55.96 -14.33 7.56
C THR A 480 -56.22 -14.05 9.04
N SER A 481 -56.04 -12.80 9.47
CA SER A 481 -56.87 -12.15 10.50
C SER A 481 -56.70 -10.63 10.40
N PRO A 482 -57.73 -9.85 10.04
CA PRO A 482 -57.69 -8.41 10.17
C PRO A 482 -58.01 -8.01 11.63
N PHE A 483 -57.34 -6.97 12.11
CA PHE A 483 -57.59 -6.19 13.35
C PHE A 483 -56.78 -6.50 14.63
N LEU A 484 -56.12 -5.41 15.08
CA LEU A 484 -55.65 -5.00 16.41
C LEU A 484 -54.19 -5.23 16.82
N LEU A 485 -53.52 -4.07 16.90
CA LEU A 485 -52.44 -3.72 17.83
C LEU A 485 -52.61 -4.36 19.22
N SER A 486 -51.66 -5.19 19.62
CA SER A 486 -51.19 -5.25 21.01
C SER A 486 -49.78 -5.83 21.05
N ALA A 487 -48.94 -5.15 21.82
CA ALA A 487 -47.54 -5.45 22.05
C ALA A 487 -47.35 -6.80 22.74
N GLU A 488 -46.63 -7.70 22.09
CA GLU A 488 -45.84 -8.79 22.67
C GLU A 488 -45.02 -9.41 21.53
N ILE A 489 -43.89 -8.80 21.20
CA ILE A 489 -42.86 -9.39 20.35
C ILE A 489 -42.02 -10.29 21.26
N GLU A 490 -42.55 -11.47 21.59
CA GLU A 490 -41.86 -12.47 22.39
C GLU A 490 -41.33 -13.61 21.49
N LEU A 491 -40.08 -13.43 21.08
CA LEU A 491 -39.00 -14.42 21.11
C LEU A 491 -39.24 -15.87 20.63
N THR A 492 -39.98 -16.10 19.54
CA THR A 492 -39.75 -17.26 18.66
C THR A 492 -39.79 -16.79 17.20
N GLY A 493 -38.64 -16.30 16.74
CA GLY A 493 -38.45 -15.79 15.39
C GLY A 493 -38.52 -16.91 14.35
N ASP A 494 -39.72 -17.16 13.82
CA ASP A 494 -39.92 -18.10 12.73
C ASP A 494 -40.60 -17.40 11.54
N PRO A 495 -39.82 -16.74 10.65
CA PRO A 495 -40.33 -16.05 9.47
C PRO A 495 -40.67 -17.05 8.36
N GLY A 496 -41.93 -17.12 7.91
CA GLY A 496 -42.39 -18.07 6.88
C GLY A 496 -41.49 -18.13 5.63
N ASP A 497 -41.02 -19.34 5.31
CA ASP A 497 -39.61 -19.57 4.99
C ASP A 497 -39.15 -19.20 3.57
N PHE A 498 -39.94 -19.47 2.52
CA PHE A 498 -39.39 -19.42 1.16
C PHE A 498 -39.85 -18.22 0.31
N LEU A 499 -41.10 -18.20 -0.18
CA LEU A 499 -41.51 -17.25 -1.23
C LEU A 499 -41.67 -15.81 -0.72
N LEU A 500 -42.25 -15.63 0.47
CA LEU A 500 -42.43 -14.31 1.06
C LEU A 500 -41.08 -13.68 1.46
N VAL A 501 -40.20 -14.45 2.10
CA VAL A 501 -38.84 -14.01 2.45
C VAL A 501 -38.04 -13.69 1.18
N SER A 502 -38.09 -14.53 0.16
CA SER A 502 -37.40 -14.26 -1.11
C SER A 502 -37.93 -12.99 -1.80
N LEU A 503 -39.24 -12.72 -1.74
CA LEU A 503 -39.83 -11.48 -2.27
C LEU A 503 -39.41 -10.24 -1.48
N ILE A 504 -39.44 -10.30 -0.15
CA ILE A 504 -39.04 -9.18 0.73
C ILE A 504 -37.55 -8.89 0.57
N THR A 505 -36.70 -9.91 0.64
CA THR A 505 -35.25 -9.77 0.46
C THR A 505 -34.91 -9.22 -0.92
N ALA A 506 -35.56 -9.72 -1.98
CA ALA A 506 -35.38 -9.19 -3.33
C ALA A 506 -35.79 -7.72 -3.45
N PHE A 507 -36.89 -7.32 -2.80
CA PHE A 507 -37.35 -5.93 -2.78
C PHE A 507 -36.38 -5.00 -2.04
N VAL A 508 -35.90 -5.41 -0.87
CA VAL A 508 -34.91 -4.66 -0.09
C VAL A 508 -33.60 -4.53 -0.86
N LEU A 509 -33.05 -5.63 -1.40
CA LEU A 509 -31.80 -5.62 -2.15
C LEU A 509 -31.92 -4.84 -3.47
N TYR A 510 -33.06 -4.91 -4.15
CA TYR A 510 -33.34 -4.10 -5.34
C TYR A 510 -33.30 -2.61 -5.02
N LEU A 511 -33.93 -2.17 -3.91
CA LEU A 511 -33.91 -0.77 -3.49
C LEU A 511 -32.52 -0.32 -3.03
N LEU A 512 -31.86 -1.12 -2.18
CA LEU A 512 -30.57 -0.80 -1.59
C LEU A 512 -29.47 -0.73 -2.66
N THR A 513 -29.45 -1.71 -3.58
CA THR A 513 -28.44 -1.75 -4.64
C THR A 513 -28.60 -0.57 -5.59
N ASN A 514 -29.82 -0.31 -6.08
CA ASN A 514 -30.08 0.77 -7.04
C ASN A 514 -29.99 2.18 -6.44
N ARG A 515 -29.96 2.34 -5.11
CA ARG A 515 -29.80 3.65 -4.46
C ARG A 515 -28.41 3.90 -3.90
N LEU A 516 -27.71 2.87 -3.42
CA LEU A 516 -26.49 3.04 -2.61
C LEU A 516 -25.25 2.31 -3.17
N LEU A 517 -25.42 1.26 -3.97
CA LEU A 517 -24.32 0.37 -4.37
C LEU A 517 -23.89 0.51 -5.85
N LEU A 518 -24.61 1.32 -6.63
CA LEU A 518 -24.23 1.67 -8.00
C LEU A 518 -23.01 2.60 -8.00
N ALA A 519 -22.18 2.52 -9.04
CA ALA A 519 -21.10 3.47 -9.27
C ALA A 519 -21.65 4.91 -9.46
N PRO A 520 -20.95 5.96 -8.99
CA PRO A 520 -21.26 7.34 -9.34
C PRO A 520 -21.25 7.51 -10.87
N SER A 521 -22.28 8.14 -11.42
CA SER A 521 -22.48 8.24 -12.87
C SER A 521 -21.41 9.11 -13.54
N SER A 522 -20.38 8.49 -14.11
CA SER A 522 -19.58 9.06 -15.19
C SER A 522 -20.39 8.99 -16.50
N GLN A 523 -20.16 9.97 -17.37
CA GLN A 523 -20.97 10.30 -18.55
C GLN A 523 -21.08 9.14 -19.56
N SER A 524 -22.07 8.24 -19.40
CA SER A 524 -22.59 7.43 -20.50
C SER A 524 -23.99 6.91 -20.23
N ALA A 525 -24.87 7.11 -21.23
CA ALA A 525 -26.31 6.89 -21.18
C ALA A 525 -26.72 5.40 -21.25
N ILE A 526 -26.17 4.55 -20.39
CA ILE A 526 -26.58 3.15 -20.24
C ILE A 526 -27.30 2.97 -18.89
N ASP A 527 -28.52 2.41 -18.94
CA ASP A 527 -29.39 2.18 -17.78
C ASP A 527 -28.77 1.15 -16.81
N ASN A 528 -27.86 1.61 -15.96
CA ASN A 528 -27.13 0.83 -14.95
C ASN A 528 -28.01 0.55 -13.73
N ARG A 529 -29.06 -0.27 -13.91
CA ARG A 529 -29.95 -0.68 -12.81
C ARG A 529 -30.04 -2.19 -12.68
N VAL A 530 -30.11 -2.66 -11.45
CA VAL A 530 -30.45 -4.05 -11.11
C VAL A 530 -31.94 -4.26 -11.37
N GLU A 531 -32.29 -5.32 -12.09
CA GLU A 531 -33.67 -5.73 -12.34
C GLU A 531 -34.27 -6.42 -11.11
N PHE A 532 -35.54 -6.14 -10.78
CA PHE A 532 -36.22 -6.81 -9.66
C PHE A 532 -36.32 -8.34 -9.86
N THR A 533 -36.53 -8.80 -11.09
CA THR A 533 -36.55 -10.22 -11.43
C THR A 533 -35.22 -10.91 -11.18
N TYR A 534 -34.09 -10.20 -11.34
CA TYR A 534 -32.76 -10.71 -11.04
C TYR A 534 -32.54 -10.78 -9.53
N ALA A 535 -32.91 -9.71 -8.80
CA ALA A 535 -32.87 -9.70 -7.33
C ALA A 535 -33.70 -10.85 -6.72
N PHE A 536 -34.85 -11.17 -7.32
CA PHE A 536 -35.70 -12.29 -6.91
C PHE A 536 -35.09 -13.66 -7.20
N ASP A 537 -34.47 -13.85 -8.36
CA ASP A 537 -33.77 -15.09 -8.71
C ASP A 537 -32.57 -15.33 -7.77
N VAL A 538 -31.79 -14.29 -7.47
CA VAL A 538 -30.68 -14.36 -6.49
C VAL A 538 -31.21 -14.73 -5.10
N ALA A 539 -32.31 -14.12 -4.63
CA ALA A 539 -32.89 -14.45 -3.32
C ALA A 539 -33.39 -15.91 -3.23
N VAL A 540 -33.99 -16.42 -4.30
CA VAL A 540 -34.43 -17.82 -4.40
C VAL A 540 -33.24 -18.78 -4.42
N ASN A 541 -32.18 -18.44 -5.16
CA ASN A 541 -30.96 -19.25 -5.24
C ASN A 541 -30.20 -19.27 -3.90
N SER A 542 -30.12 -18.15 -3.20
CA SER A 542 -29.52 -18.05 -1.86
C SER A 542 -30.27 -18.87 -0.80
N PHE A 543 -31.59 -19.05 -0.95
CA PHE A 543 -32.39 -19.85 -0.03
C PHE A 543 -32.07 -21.35 -0.10
N PHE A 544 -31.72 -21.89 -1.27
CA PHE A 544 -31.62 -23.35 -1.44
C PHE A 544 -30.52 -24.03 -0.57
N PRO A 545 -29.27 -23.51 -0.50
CA PRO A 545 -28.28 -24.04 0.44
C PRO A 545 -28.69 -23.90 1.90
N ALA A 546 -29.29 -22.76 2.27
CA ALA A 546 -29.83 -22.54 3.62
C ALA A 546 -30.97 -23.53 3.95
N PHE A 547 -31.81 -23.86 2.97
CA PHE A 547 -32.89 -24.84 3.09
C PHE A 547 -32.35 -26.24 3.41
N LEU A 548 -31.27 -26.66 2.76
CA LEU A 548 -30.64 -27.96 3.05
C LEU A 548 -30.10 -27.99 4.48
N SER A 549 -29.50 -26.90 4.95
CA SER A 549 -28.95 -26.79 6.30
C SER A 549 -30.05 -26.77 7.39
N ILE A 550 -31.14 -26.03 7.17
CA ILE A 550 -32.21 -25.83 8.17
C ILE A 550 -33.30 -26.89 8.12
N TYR A 551 -33.77 -27.31 6.94
CA TYR A 551 -34.95 -28.19 6.83
C TYR A 551 -34.61 -29.65 6.53
N VAL A 552 -33.44 -29.93 5.95
CA VAL A 552 -33.03 -31.30 5.61
C VAL A 552 -32.02 -31.85 6.62
N ALA A 553 -30.93 -31.13 6.91
CA ALA A 553 -29.90 -31.57 7.85
C ALA A 553 -30.38 -31.57 9.30
N LEU A 554 -31.28 -30.66 9.68
CA LEU A 554 -31.87 -30.60 11.02
C LEU A 554 -32.85 -31.74 11.29
N LEU A 555 -33.48 -32.31 10.26
CA LEU A 555 -34.51 -33.37 10.39
C LEU A 555 -34.02 -34.61 11.17
N PRO A 556 -32.88 -35.25 10.83
CA PRO A 556 -32.34 -36.36 11.64
C PRO A 556 -31.80 -35.89 13.00
N LEU A 557 -31.47 -34.61 13.15
CA LEU A 557 -30.95 -34.02 14.39
C LEU A 557 -32.06 -33.52 15.33
N ALA A 558 -33.32 -33.49 14.88
CA ALA A 558 -34.44 -32.94 15.64
C ALA A 558 -34.64 -33.61 17.00
N ALA A 559 -34.45 -34.93 17.09
CA ALA A 559 -34.54 -35.69 18.34
C ALA A 559 -33.43 -35.34 19.36
N VAL A 560 -32.32 -34.78 18.88
CA VAL A 560 -31.18 -34.32 19.68
C VAL A 560 -31.38 -32.85 20.06
N VAL A 561 -31.63 -31.98 19.08
CA VAL A 561 -31.67 -30.51 19.24
C VAL A 561 -32.83 -30.01 20.11
N VAL A 562 -33.93 -30.77 20.26
CA VAL A 562 -35.08 -30.41 21.12
C VAL A 562 -34.79 -30.57 22.62
N ARG A 563 -33.65 -31.15 23.00
CA ARG A 563 -33.25 -31.28 24.42
C ARG A 563 -32.60 -29.98 24.92
N SER A 564 -32.94 -29.58 26.14
CA SER A 564 -32.38 -28.41 26.82
C SER A 564 -30.97 -28.69 27.37
N ASN A 565 -29.97 -28.82 26.48
CA ASN A 565 -28.56 -28.89 26.87
C ASN A 565 -27.69 -27.98 25.97
N TRP A 566 -26.52 -27.60 26.47
CA TRP A 566 -25.63 -26.65 25.79
C TRP A 566 -25.06 -27.19 24.47
N VAL A 567 -24.90 -28.51 24.35
CA VAL A 567 -24.41 -29.18 23.13
C VAL A 567 -25.45 -29.06 22.01
N CYS A 568 -26.72 -29.29 22.32
CA CYS A 568 -27.85 -29.14 21.40
C CYS A 568 -28.04 -27.68 20.98
N LEU A 569 -27.84 -26.73 21.90
CA LEU A 569 -27.84 -25.30 21.60
C LEU A 569 -26.68 -24.92 20.66
N PHE A 570 -25.47 -25.43 20.91
CA PHE A 570 -24.30 -25.22 20.05
C PHE A 570 -24.53 -25.75 18.63
N PHE A 571 -25.01 -26.99 18.49
CA PHE A 571 -25.30 -27.58 17.17
C PHE A 571 -26.46 -26.89 16.46
N GLY A 572 -27.52 -26.53 17.17
CA GLY A 572 -28.64 -25.74 16.62
C GLY A 572 -28.15 -24.40 16.09
N ASN A 573 -27.50 -23.60 16.94
CA ASN A 573 -26.98 -22.28 16.56
C ASN A 573 -25.94 -22.36 15.44
N SER A 574 -25.09 -23.39 15.42
CA SER A 574 -24.10 -23.60 14.35
C SER A 574 -24.77 -23.86 13.00
N LEU A 575 -25.86 -24.63 12.95
CA LEU A 575 -26.61 -24.88 11.71
C LEU A 575 -27.30 -23.61 11.20
N PHE A 576 -27.90 -22.81 12.09
CA PHE A 576 -28.46 -21.51 11.73
C PHE A 576 -27.40 -20.50 11.26
N LEU A 577 -26.21 -20.51 11.89
CA LEU A 577 -25.07 -19.69 11.49
C LEU A 577 -24.54 -20.10 10.10
N ILE A 578 -24.35 -21.40 9.86
CA ILE A 578 -23.94 -21.93 8.55
C ILE A 578 -24.96 -21.54 7.47
N ALA A 579 -26.25 -21.70 7.75
CA ALA A 579 -27.31 -21.31 6.81
C ALA A 579 -27.31 -19.80 6.52
N SER A 580 -27.06 -18.97 7.54
CA SER A 580 -26.98 -17.50 7.39
C SER A 580 -25.75 -17.08 6.57
N VAL A 581 -24.58 -17.66 6.84
CA VAL A 581 -23.34 -17.43 6.06
C VAL A 581 -23.53 -17.85 4.61
N GLN A 582 -24.12 -19.04 4.37
CA GLN A 582 -24.44 -19.52 3.03
C GLN A 582 -25.38 -18.58 2.28
N TYR A 583 -26.44 -18.11 2.94
CA TYR A 583 -27.42 -17.20 2.33
C TYR A 583 -26.79 -15.86 1.94
N VAL A 584 -26.00 -15.24 2.82
CA VAL A 584 -25.34 -13.95 2.52
C VAL A 584 -24.24 -14.11 1.48
N TYR A 585 -23.43 -15.17 1.56
CA TYR A 585 -22.36 -15.42 0.59
C TYR A 585 -22.89 -15.67 -0.82
N VAL A 586 -23.92 -16.51 -0.98
CA VAL A 586 -24.54 -16.76 -2.29
C VAL A 586 -25.22 -15.50 -2.84
N THR A 587 -25.77 -14.66 -1.96
CA THR A 587 -26.31 -13.34 -2.33
C THR A 587 -25.20 -12.43 -2.84
N TYR A 588 -24.10 -12.27 -2.09
CA TYR A 588 -22.93 -11.51 -2.52
C TYR A 588 -22.43 -11.98 -3.89
N LEU A 589 -22.27 -13.29 -4.10
CA LEU A 589 -21.82 -13.83 -5.39
C LEU A 589 -22.77 -13.49 -6.55
N GLY A 590 -24.09 -13.41 -6.30
CA GLY A 590 -25.08 -13.02 -7.30
C GLY A 590 -24.94 -11.56 -7.71
N TYR A 591 -24.67 -10.65 -6.77
CA TYR A 591 -24.52 -9.22 -7.06
C TYR A 591 -23.10 -8.85 -7.52
N ALA A 592 -22.08 -9.54 -7.04
CA ALA A 592 -20.70 -9.38 -7.50
C ALA A 592 -20.51 -9.81 -8.97
N ALA A 593 -21.45 -10.60 -9.52
CA ALA A 593 -21.49 -10.90 -10.93
C ALA A 593 -21.99 -9.72 -11.81
N LEU A 594 -22.52 -8.65 -11.21
CA LEU A 594 -22.97 -7.45 -11.92
C LEU A 594 -21.85 -6.39 -11.96
N PRO A 595 -21.40 -5.96 -13.16
CA PRO A 595 -20.21 -5.11 -13.30
C PRO A 595 -20.41 -3.66 -12.86
N PHE A 596 -21.65 -3.20 -12.72
CA PHE A 596 -21.98 -1.82 -12.36
C PHE A 596 -22.30 -1.62 -10.87
N VAL A 597 -22.20 -2.69 -10.06
CA VAL A 597 -22.35 -2.63 -8.60
C VAL A 597 -20.96 -2.45 -7.99
N ALA A 598 -20.53 -1.20 -7.81
CA ALA A 598 -19.19 -0.85 -7.38
C ALA A 598 -18.88 -1.23 -5.92
N ARG A 599 -19.90 -1.20 -5.04
CA ARG A 599 -19.74 -1.47 -3.59
C ARG A 599 -20.36 -2.81 -3.17
N ASN A 600 -20.14 -3.86 -3.96
CA ASN A 600 -20.74 -5.18 -3.70
C ASN A 600 -20.27 -5.82 -2.38
N GLU A 601 -19.09 -5.45 -1.86
CA GLU A 601 -18.55 -5.90 -0.57
C GLU A 601 -19.43 -5.52 0.62
N LEU A 602 -20.19 -4.42 0.52
CA LEU A 602 -21.17 -4.03 1.54
C LEU A 602 -22.30 -5.07 1.71
N LEU A 603 -22.52 -5.94 0.72
CA LEU A 603 -23.46 -7.06 0.85
C LEU A 603 -22.94 -8.17 1.77
N LEU A 604 -21.63 -8.20 2.05
CA LEU A 604 -21.02 -9.03 3.09
C LEU A 604 -21.10 -8.37 4.47
N ALA A 605 -21.58 -7.12 4.59
CA ALA A 605 -21.70 -6.42 5.87
C ALA A 605 -22.51 -7.17 6.94
N PRO A 606 -23.58 -7.92 6.62
CA PRO A 606 -24.24 -8.78 7.60
C PRO A 606 -23.34 -9.90 8.17
N LEU A 607 -22.22 -10.21 7.52
CA LEU A 607 -21.17 -11.12 8.00
C LEU A 607 -20.02 -10.39 8.72
N LEU A 608 -19.90 -9.06 8.64
CA LEU A 608 -18.88 -8.32 9.40
C LEU A 608 -18.96 -8.56 10.92
N PRO A 609 -20.15 -8.68 11.55
CA PRO A 609 -20.26 -9.12 12.94
C PRO A 609 -19.69 -10.53 13.20
N LEU A 610 -19.55 -11.36 12.16
CA LEU A 610 -18.96 -12.71 12.24
C LEU A 610 -17.43 -12.72 12.03
N PHE A 611 -16.85 -11.65 11.48
CA PHE A 611 -15.41 -11.48 11.21
C PHE A 611 -14.80 -10.32 12.00
N GLY A 612 -15.35 -9.98 13.16
CA GLY A 612 -15.14 -8.72 13.90
C GLY A 612 -13.71 -8.34 14.25
N GLY A 613 -12.94 -7.88 13.26
CA GLY A 613 -11.65 -7.23 13.43
C GLY A 613 -11.13 -6.55 12.16
N ILE A 614 -10.38 -5.47 12.34
CA ILE A 614 -9.61 -4.77 11.31
C ILE A 614 -8.14 -5.18 11.42
N ASP A 615 -7.31 -4.91 10.40
CA ASP A 615 -5.87 -5.12 10.56
C ASP A 615 -5.32 -4.19 11.64
N PHE A 616 -4.35 -4.67 12.41
CA PHE A 616 -3.69 -3.84 13.41
C PHE A 616 -3.04 -2.60 12.78
N ALA A 617 -2.49 -2.71 11.56
CA ALA A 617 -1.97 -1.57 10.83
C ALA A 617 -3.05 -0.52 10.51
N THR A 618 -4.26 -0.94 10.12
CA THR A 618 -5.41 -0.03 9.96
C THR A 618 -5.77 0.65 11.28
N TYR A 619 -5.78 -0.11 12.39
CA TYR A 619 -6.02 0.44 13.73
C TYR A 619 -4.98 1.52 14.09
N PHE A 620 -3.70 1.23 13.86
CA PHE A 620 -2.59 2.14 14.09
C PHE A 620 -2.73 3.44 13.30
N VAL A 621 -2.99 3.35 11.99
CA VAL A 621 -3.18 4.51 11.10
C VAL A 621 -4.34 5.39 11.59
N GLU A 622 -5.49 4.78 11.88
CA GLU A 622 -6.66 5.52 12.39
C GLU A 622 -6.36 6.22 13.73
N ARG A 623 -5.58 5.59 14.61
CA ARG A 623 -5.20 6.20 15.90
C ARG A 623 -4.31 7.42 15.76
N ILE A 624 -3.25 7.35 14.95
CA ILE A 624 -2.36 8.50 14.77
C ILE A 624 -3.09 9.66 14.07
N LYS A 625 -4.02 9.35 13.15
CA LYS A 625 -4.92 10.35 12.53
C LYS A 625 -5.84 11.01 13.56
N GLN A 626 -6.40 10.26 14.50
CA GLN A 626 -7.20 10.82 15.61
C GLN A 626 -6.41 11.79 16.49
N CYS A 627 -5.08 11.64 16.56
CA CYS A 627 -4.17 12.57 17.25
C CYS A 627 -3.78 13.80 16.40
N GLY A 628 -4.26 13.92 15.16
CA GLY A 628 -3.98 15.04 14.26
C GLY A 628 -2.64 14.94 13.54
N VAL A 629 -2.08 13.74 13.40
CA VAL A 629 -0.88 13.49 12.60
C VAL A 629 -1.23 13.52 11.12
N LYS A 630 -0.43 14.25 10.34
CA LYS A 630 -0.46 14.26 8.87
C LYS A 630 0.84 13.72 8.28
N TYR A 631 1.97 14.17 8.81
CA TYR A 631 3.29 13.75 8.33
C TYR A 631 3.88 12.68 9.24
N VAL A 632 4.34 11.58 8.64
CA VAL A 632 5.03 10.49 9.34
C VAL A 632 6.50 10.47 8.92
N PHE A 633 7.41 10.53 9.89
CA PHE A 633 8.85 10.63 9.67
C PHE A 633 9.51 9.27 9.77
N GLY A 634 10.64 9.07 9.10
CA GLY A 634 11.38 7.82 9.20
C GLY A 634 12.13 7.41 7.94
N VAL A 635 12.62 6.17 7.97
CA VAL A 635 13.36 5.51 6.88
C VAL A 635 12.80 4.10 6.68
N PRO A 636 12.57 3.67 5.42
CA PRO A 636 12.08 2.33 5.14
C PRO A 636 13.13 1.27 5.46
N GLY A 637 12.68 0.11 5.94
CA GLY A 637 13.48 -1.09 6.10
C GLY A 637 12.59 -2.33 6.01
N ASP A 638 13.19 -3.47 5.72
CA ASP A 638 12.47 -4.73 5.43
C ASP A 638 11.40 -5.11 6.48
N TYR A 639 11.63 -4.82 7.75
CA TYR A 639 10.67 -5.11 8.83
C TYR A 639 9.53 -4.09 8.98
N ASN A 640 9.54 -2.97 8.27
CA ASN A 640 8.47 -1.97 8.32
C ASN A 640 7.77 -1.70 6.98
N LEU A 641 8.22 -2.30 5.86
CA LEU A 641 7.64 -2.05 4.52
C LEU A 641 6.13 -2.27 4.47
N GLU A 642 5.65 -3.41 4.96
CA GLU A 642 4.20 -3.71 4.96
C GLU A 642 3.40 -2.73 5.81
N LEU A 643 3.98 -2.19 6.89
CA LEU A 643 3.34 -1.13 7.68
C LEU A 643 3.32 0.20 6.91
N LEU A 644 4.41 0.52 6.19
CA LEU A 644 4.51 1.73 5.39
C LEU A 644 3.49 1.74 4.24
N ASP A 645 3.15 0.59 3.66
CA ASP A 645 2.11 0.49 2.64
C ASP A 645 0.75 1.01 3.15
N TYR A 646 0.40 0.77 4.42
CA TYR A 646 -0.84 1.33 5.01
C TYR A 646 -0.75 2.85 5.21
N ILE A 647 0.46 3.39 5.44
CA ILE A 647 0.68 4.83 5.62
C ILE A 647 0.66 5.54 4.26
N GLU A 648 1.30 4.99 3.23
CA GLU A 648 1.34 5.57 1.88
C GLU A 648 0.00 5.49 1.15
N ASN A 649 -0.79 4.43 1.40
CA ASN A 649 -2.11 4.27 0.80
C ASN A 649 -3.21 5.08 1.50
N ASP A 650 -2.96 5.65 2.69
CA ASP A 650 -3.93 6.51 3.38
C ASP A 650 -3.89 7.94 2.80
N PRO A 651 -5.02 8.49 2.31
CA PRO A 651 -5.04 9.79 1.64
C PRO A 651 -4.78 10.99 2.56
N ASP A 652 -4.90 10.82 3.87
CA ASP A 652 -4.72 11.90 4.86
C ASP A 652 -3.31 11.92 5.46
N LEU A 653 -2.53 10.85 5.26
CA LEU A 653 -1.16 10.74 5.75
C LEU A 653 -0.13 10.95 4.63
N VAL A 654 1.04 11.43 5.02
CA VAL A 654 2.17 11.64 4.12
C VAL A 654 3.40 11.04 4.77
N TRP A 655 3.91 9.96 4.20
CA TRP A 655 5.24 9.46 4.51
C TRP A 655 6.29 10.49 4.08
N VAL A 656 7.14 10.96 5.00
CA VAL A 656 8.15 12.01 4.75
C VAL A 656 9.43 11.43 4.15
N GLY A 657 9.85 10.23 4.54
CA GLY A 657 10.99 9.48 4.01
C GLY A 657 12.34 10.19 4.12
N ASN A 658 12.81 10.45 5.34
CA ASN A 658 14.02 11.23 5.63
C ASN A 658 15.32 10.60 5.09
N ALA A 659 16.42 11.36 5.11
CA ALA A 659 17.71 10.89 4.60
C ALA A 659 18.40 9.85 5.52
N ASN A 660 18.16 9.94 6.83
CA ASN A 660 18.53 8.95 7.84
C ASN A 660 17.61 9.08 9.07
N GLU A 661 17.71 8.13 10.00
CA GLU A 661 16.84 8.02 11.17
C GLU A 661 17.13 9.06 12.26
N LEU A 662 18.38 9.53 12.37
CA LEU A 662 18.72 10.63 13.29
C LEU A 662 18.00 11.92 12.90
N ASN A 663 18.09 12.28 11.63
CA ASN A 663 17.42 13.45 11.07
C ASN A 663 15.90 13.28 11.08
N ALA A 664 15.39 12.06 10.88
CA ALA A 664 13.97 11.77 11.03
C ALA A 664 13.47 12.05 12.46
N ALA A 665 14.25 11.67 13.47
CA ALA A 665 13.94 11.96 14.87
C ALA A 665 14.01 13.47 15.18
N TYR A 666 14.97 14.20 14.59
CA TYR A 666 15.01 15.66 14.71
C TYR A 666 13.84 16.35 13.98
N ALA A 667 13.41 15.82 12.84
CA ALA A 667 12.26 16.33 12.11
C ALA A 667 10.94 16.08 12.87
N SER A 668 10.76 14.90 13.47
CA SER A 668 9.59 14.64 14.32
C SER A 668 9.56 15.55 15.55
N ASP A 669 10.72 15.85 16.16
CA ASP A 669 10.88 16.83 17.25
C ASP A 669 10.41 18.23 16.83
N GLY A 670 10.93 18.75 15.71
CA GLY A 670 10.54 20.06 15.18
C GLY A 670 9.05 20.15 14.80
N TYR A 671 8.51 19.07 14.23
CA TYR A 671 7.08 18.95 13.91
C TYR A 671 6.23 19.02 15.19
N ALA A 672 6.56 18.23 16.23
CA ALA A 672 5.83 18.24 17.50
C ALA A 672 5.81 19.63 18.17
N ARG A 673 6.94 20.37 18.11
CA ARG A 673 7.04 21.72 18.67
C ARG A 673 6.10 22.72 18.01
N VAL A 674 6.00 22.70 16.67
CA VAL A 674 5.20 23.67 15.91
C VAL A 674 3.74 23.26 15.84
N LYS A 675 3.47 21.97 15.65
CA LYS A 675 2.11 21.42 15.55
C LYS A 675 1.39 21.41 16.91
N GLY A 676 2.14 21.21 18.01
CA GLY A 676 1.57 21.14 19.36
C GLY A 676 0.80 19.85 19.65
N THR A 677 1.06 18.78 18.89
CA THR A 677 0.46 17.44 19.07
C THR A 677 1.52 16.36 18.83
N LEU A 678 1.08 15.10 18.80
CA LEU A 678 1.88 13.93 18.47
C LEU A 678 2.69 14.10 17.19
N ALA A 679 3.95 13.66 17.21
CA ALA A 679 4.69 13.31 16.00
C ALA A 679 5.01 11.81 15.98
N VAL A 680 5.08 11.22 14.79
CA VAL A 680 5.32 9.78 14.61
C VAL A 680 6.62 9.58 13.86
N LEU A 681 7.49 8.75 14.44
CA LEU A 681 8.78 8.34 13.88
C LEU A 681 8.74 6.82 13.64
N VAL A 682 8.89 6.38 12.40
CA VAL A 682 8.94 4.96 12.02
C VAL A 682 10.35 4.57 11.61
N THR A 683 10.91 3.54 12.23
CA THR A 683 12.25 3.02 11.93
C THR A 683 12.23 1.49 11.78
N THR A 684 13.31 0.91 11.29
CA THR A 684 13.50 -0.55 11.23
C THR A 684 14.29 -1.06 12.43
N PHE A 685 14.08 -2.32 12.79
CA PHE A 685 14.71 -3.01 13.91
C PHE A 685 16.24 -2.90 13.89
N GLY A 686 16.83 -2.66 15.06
CA GLY A 686 18.28 -2.61 15.27
C GLY A 686 18.97 -1.40 14.65
N VAL A 687 19.19 -1.40 13.33
CA VAL A 687 20.02 -0.34 12.69
C VAL A 687 19.34 1.02 12.67
N GLY A 688 18.02 1.05 12.46
CA GLY A 688 17.26 2.28 12.36
C GLY A 688 16.99 2.89 13.74
N GLU A 689 16.43 2.10 14.65
CA GLU A 689 16.09 2.58 15.99
C GLU A 689 17.32 3.09 16.78
N LEU A 690 18.48 2.44 16.66
CA LEU A 690 19.72 2.87 17.33
C LEU A 690 20.21 4.22 16.79
N SER A 691 20.08 4.44 15.48
CA SER A 691 20.46 5.70 14.83
C SER A 691 19.55 6.86 15.26
N ALA A 692 18.29 6.58 15.59
CA ALA A 692 17.33 7.58 16.06
C ALA A 692 17.48 7.96 17.55
N LEU A 693 18.16 7.15 18.38
CA LEU A 693 18.12 7.30 19.85
C LEU A 693 18.57 8.69 20.34
N CYS A 694 19.54 9.34 19.68
CA CYS A 694 19.97 10.68 20.08
C CYS A 694 18.84 11.72 19.90
N GLY A 695 18.09 11.64 18.80
CA GLY A 695 16.92 12.51 18.58
C GLY A 695 15.79 12.21 19.56
N VAL A 696 15.50 10.93 19.79
CA VAL A 696 14.48 10.50 20.78
C VAL A 696 14.85 10.95 22.20
N ALA A 697 16.11 10.82 22.59
CA ALA A 697 16.61 11.31 23.88
C ALA A 697 16.46 12.83 24.01
N GLY A 698 16.72 13.58 22.94
CA GLY A 698 16.48 15.02 22.90
C GLY A 698 15.00 15.37 23.09
N SER A 699 14.09 14.65 22.43
CA SER A 699 12.65 14.83 22.62
C SER A 699 12.17 14.46 24.03
N LEU A 700 12.79 13.47 24.69
CA LEU A 700 12.54 13.17 26.10
C LEU A 700 12.99 14.32 27.02
N ALA A 701 14.22 14.81 26.81
CA ALA A 701 14.80 15.92 27.55
C ALA A 701 13.92 17.18 27.44
N GLU A 702 13.40 17.44 26.25
CA GLU A 702 12.67 18.66 25.88
C GLU A 702 11.14 18.55 26.00
N ARG A 703 10.65 17.43 26.53
CA ARG A 703 9.22 17.13 26.79
C ARG A 703 8.33 17.18 25.55
N LEU A 704 8.62 16.34 24.57
CA LEU A 704 7.84 16.23 23.34
C LEU A 704 7.11 14.88 23.20
N PRO A 705 5.84 14.88 22.75
CA PRO A 705 5.07 13.67 22.50
C PRO A 705 5.48 13.03 21.16
N ILE A 706 6.50 12.18 21.19
CA ILE A 706 6.98 11.43 20.02
C ILE A 706 6.61 9.96 20.14
N LEU A 707 5.91 9.41 19.16
CA LEU A 707 5.69 7.97 19.06
C LEU A 707 6.78 7.36 18.17
N HIS A 708 7.74 6.68 18.78
CA HIS A 708 8.79 5.93 18.08
C HIS A 708 8.30 4.51 17.80
N VAL A 709 7.96 4.26 16.55
CA VAL A 709 7.50 2.98 16.03
C VAL A 709 8.67 2.25 15.37
N VAL A 710 8.85 0.98 15.71
CA VAL A 710 9.89 0.12 15.16
C VAL A 710 9.22 -1.09 14.52
N GLY A 711 9.37 -1.22 13.20
CA GLY A 711 9.03 -2.47 12.52
C GLY A 711 10.03 -3.54 12.89
N ALA A 712 9.54 -4.69 13.35
CA ALA A 712 10.34 -5.76 13.93
C ALA A 712 10.13 -7.10 13.23
N PRO A 713 11.08 -8.05 13.35
CA PRO A 713 10.90 -9.40 12.84
C PRO A 713 9.65 -10.07 13.40
N SER A 714 9.10 -11.04 12.66
CA SER A 714 7.89 -11.74 13.11
C SER A 714 8.06 -12.41 14.47
N THR A 715 6.98 -12.50 15.24
CA THR A 715 6.98 -13.07 16.59
C THR A 715 7.56 -14.49 16.63
N ALA A 716 7.30 -15.29 15.59
CA ALA A 716 7.84 -16.64 15.43
C ALA A 716 9.38 -16.66 15.27
N LEU A 717 9.94 -15.72 14.51
CA LEU A 717 11.39 -15.62 14.31
C LEU A 717 12.10 -15.11 15.58
N GLN A 718 11.49 -14.16 16.28
CA GLN A 718 11.98 -13.70 17.58
C GLN A 718 11.95 -14.82 18.63
N THR A 719 10.84 -15.57 18.71
CA THR A 719 10.66 -16.68 19.68
C THR A 719 11.66 -17.81 19.43
N SER A 720 11.92 -18.13 18.16
CA SER A 720 12.90 -19.14 17.77
C SER A 720 14.36 -18.67 17.92
N GLN A 721 14.59 -17.41 18.33
CA GLN A 721 15.91 -16.78 18.41
C GLN A 721 16.70 -16.95 17.10
N SER A 722 16.02 -16.75 15.97
CA SER A 722 16.62 -16.89 14.65
C SER A 722 17.76 -15.90 14.45
N LEU A 723 18.82 -16.32 13.75
CA LEU A 723 19.94 -15.45 13.38
C LEU A 723 19.54 -14.60 12.18
N LEU A 724 19.08 -13.38 12.46
CA LEU A 724 18.64 -12.42 11.45
C LEU A 724 19.67 -11.31 11.26
N HIS A 725 19.67 -10.69 10.08
CA HIS A 725 20.32 -9.39 9.91
C HIS A 725 19.68 -8.34 10.85
N HIS A 726 20.41 -7.26 11.12
CA HIS A 726 20.04 -6.24 12.13
C HIS A 726 19.94 -6.75 13.58
N THR A 727 20.52 -7.91 13.89
CA THR A 727 20.64 -8.46 15.25
C THR A 727 22.10 -8.50 15.71
N LEU A 728 22.33 -8.69 17.01
CA LEU A 728 23.67 -8.79 17.63
C LEU A 728 24.23 -10.22 17.66
N ASN A 729 23.51 -11.21 17.10
CA ASN A 729 23.94 -12.62 17.09
C ASN A 729 24.14 -13.20 18.52
N THR A 730 23.23 -12.91 19.45
CA THR A 730 23.26 -13.41 20.84
C THR A 730 21.88 -13.90 21.32
N THR A 731 21.85 -14.68 22.41
CA THR A 731 20.64 -15.30 22.99
C THR A 731 19.63 -14.34 23.63
N SER A 732 19.88 -13.03 23.60
CA SER A 732 18.96 -11.96 24.02
C SER A 732 18.78 -10.90 22.93
N SER A 733 19.03 -11.27 21.67
CA SER A 733 19.23 -10.25 20.64
C SER A 733 17.97 -9.45 20.32
N PHE A 734 16.77 -9.99 20.53
CA PHE A 734 15.53 -9.30 20.13
C PHE A 734 14.99 -8.31 21.16
N THR A 735 15.42 -8.40 22.43
CA THR A 735 15.00 -7.46 23.50
C THR A 735 16.05 -6.43 23.83
N THR A 736 17.24 -6.53 23.23
CA THR A 736 18.37 -5.64 23.56
C THR A 736 18.02 -4.18 23.25
N PHE A 737 17.48 -3.91 22.06
CA PHE A 737 17.21 -2.54 21.62
C PHE A 737 16.00 -1.93 22.33
N SER A 738 14.92 -2.69 22.53
CA SER A 738 13.80 -2.24 23.37
C SER A 738 14.22 -1.97 24.83
N THR A 739 15.20 -2.70 25.37
CA THR A 739 15.82 -2.42 26.68
C THR A 739 16.61 -1.11 26.66
N MET A 740 17.33 -0.82 25.57
CA MET A 740 18.06 0.45 25.40
C MET A 740 17.12 1.64 25.24
N SER A 741 15.98 1.46 24.57
CA SER A 741 14.95 2.49 24.37
C SER A 741 14.09 2.75 25.61
N ARG A 742 14.06 1.82 26.57
CA ARG A 742 13.27 1.92 27.82
C ARG A 742 13.54 3.20 28.62
N PRO A 743 14.79 3.58 28.99
CA PRO A 743 15.04 4.83 29.72
C PRO A 743 14.70 6.09 28.90
N LEU A 744 14.58 5.97 27.59
CA LEU A 744 14.23 7.08 26.68
C LEU A 744 12.73 7.20 26.42
N SER A 745 11.92 6.29 26.98
CA SER A 745 10.49 6.18 26.72
C SER A 745 9.67 6.29 28.00
N CYS A 746 8.57 7.02 28.00
CA CYS A 746 7.63 7.06 29.13
C CYS A 746 6.74 5.80 29.20
N SER A 747 6.59 5.09 28.08
CA SER A 747 5.81 3.86 27.96
C SER A 747 6.30 3.04 26.78
N GLN A 748 6.10 1.71 26.82
CA GLN A 748 6.49 0.80 25.75
C GLN A 748 5.38 -0.22 25.45
N ALA A 749 5.11 -0.45 24.17
CA ALA A 749 4.30 -1.57 23.69
C ALA A 749 5.15 -2.51 22.85
N LEU A 750 5.56 -3.63 23.45
CA LEU A 750 6.34 -4.68 22.78
C LEU A 750 5.39 -5.79 22.34
N LEU A 751 4.82 -5.69 21.13
CA LEU A 751 3.74 -6.59 20.72
C LEU A 751 4.19 -8.06 20.65
N HIS A 752 5.48 -8.33 20.42
CA HIS A 752 6.02 -9.69 20.46
C HIS A 752 5.92 -10.35 21.85
N GLN A 753 5.85 -9.57 22.94
CA GLN A 753 5.72 -10.08 24.31
C GLN A 753 4.26 -10.22 24.75
N ILE A 754 3.32 -9.71 23.96
CA ILE A 754 1.90 -9.69 24.27
C ILE A 754 1.23 -10.77 23.42
N PRO A 755 0.84 -11.91 24.00
CA PRO A 755 0.13 -12.92 23.23
C PRO A 755 -1.24 -12.38 22.82
N PRO A 756 -1.64 -12.47 21.53
CA PRO A 756 -2.94 -11.99 21.05
C PRO A 756 -4.07 -12.97 21.44
N THR A 757 -4.25 -13.20 22.73
CA THR A 757 -5.28 -14.12 23.29
C THR A 757 -6.67 -13.53 23.24
N THR A 758 -6.78 -12.20 23.22
CA THR A 758 -8.02 -11.46 22.99
C THR A 758 -7.88 -10.56 21.76
N PRO A 759 -8.98 -10.27 21.04
CA PRO A 759 -8.95 -9.34 19.91
C PRO A 759 -8.54 -7.89 20.28
N THR A 760 -8.45 -7.57 21.58
CA THR A 760 -8.11 -6.23 22.08
C THR A 760 -6.70 -6.13 22.66
N ALA A 761 -5.97 -7.23 22.87
CA ALA A 761 -4.72 -7.23 23.63
C ALA A 761 -3.66 -6.26 23.07
N TRP A 762 -3.45 -6.27 21.75
CA TRP A 762 -2.50 -5.36 21.10
C TRP A 762 -3.01 -3.93 21.00
N THR A 763 -4.31 -3.74 20.76
CA THR A 763 -4.91 -2.39 20.67
C THR A 763 -4.90 -1.69 22.02
N GLU A 764 -5.16 -2.41 23.12
CA GLU A 764 -5.09 -1.87 24.49
C GLU A 764 -3.66 -1.46 24.86
N ALA A 765 -2.67 -2.29 24.53
CA ALA A 765 -1.27 -1.99 24.81
C ALA A 765 -0.76 -0.79 24.00
N PHE A 766 -1.14 -0.73 22.71
CA PHE A 766 -0.84 0.39 21.85
C PHE A 766 -1.50 1.69 22.35
N ASP A 767 -2.80 1.66 22.62
CA ASP A 767 -3.56 2.82 23.10
C ASP A 767 -3.03 3.33 24.43
N LYS A 768 -2.67 2.43 25.35
CA LYS A 768 -2.06 2.81 26.62
C LYS A 768 -0.77 3.59 26.39
N THR A 769 0.11 3.07 25.53
CA THR A 769 1.39 3.71 25.20
C THR A 769 1.17 5.07 24.55
N LEU A 770 0.22 5.16 23.61
CA LEU A 770 -0.17 6.40 22.94
C LEU A 770 -0.71 7.44 23.94
N CYS A 771 -1.62 7.06 24.84
CA CYS A 771 -2.14 7.94 25.87
C CYS A 771 -1.03 8.42 26.82
N ASP A 772 -0.13 7.53 27.26
CA ASP A 772 1.00 7.90 28.11
C ASP A 772 1.91 8.96 27.43
N VAL A 773 2.16 8.81 26.13
CA VAL A 773 2.95 9.77 25.31
C VAL A 773 2.30 11.16 25.30
N LEU A 774 0.99 11.19 25.05
CA LEU A 774 0.21 12.44 24.97
C LEU A 774 0.06 13.10 26.34
N GLU A 775 -0.19 12.31 27.39
CA GLU A 775 -0.39 12.82 28.75
C GLU A 775 0.89 13.37 29.37
N GLN A 776 2.02 12.70 29.14
CA GLN A 776 3.30 13.06 29.74
C GLN A 776 4.14 14.00 28.87
N CYS A 777 3.74 14.23 27.61
CA CYS A 777 4.53 14.92 26.58
C CYS A 777 5.96 14.37 26.55
N ARG A 778 6.10 13.06 26.34
CA ARG A 778 7.39 12.36 26.30
C ARG A 778 7.37 11.28 25.23
N PRO A 779 8.54 10.83 24.73
CA PRO A 779 8.58 9.76 23.75
C PRO A 779 8.03 8.44 24.29
N GLY A 780 7.40 7.65 23.43
CA GLY A 780 6.98 6.28 23.70
C GLY A 780 7.44 5.35 22.59
N TYR A 781 7.65 4.09 22.92
CA TYR A 781 8.24 3.11 22.01
C TYR A 781 7.24 2.00 21.70
N VAL A 782 6.98 1.76 20.42
CA VAL A 782 6.08 0.70 19.96
C VAL A 782 6.84 -0.20 18.99
N GLU A 783 6.97 -1.48 19.35
CA GLU A 783 7.56 -2.48 18.48
C GLU A 783 6.44 -3.29 17.80
N ILE A 784 6.41 -3.26 16.46
CA ILE A 784 5.40 -3.90 15.63
C ILE A 784 6.07 -5.02 14.81
N PRO A 785 5.92 -6.30 15.21
CA PRO A 785 6.34 -7.45 14.41
C PRO A 785 5.66 -7.48 13.04
N THR A 786 6.33 -7.98 11.99
CA THR A 786 5.72 -8.06 10.65
C THR A 786 4.43 -8.87 10.61
N ASP A 787 4.33 -9.96 11.40
CA ASP A 787 3.11 -10.75 11.50
C ASP A 787 1.97 -10.05 12.25
N ALA A 788 2.28 -8.96 12.97
CA ALA A 788 1.26 -8.15 13.63
C ALA A 788 0.50 -7.24 12.67
N VAL A 789 1.14 -6.78 11.57
CA VAL A 789 0.60 -5.81 10.61
C VAL A 789 -0.78 -6.22 10.10
N HIS A 790 -0.92 -7.47 9.65
CA HIS A 790 -2.15 -8.03 9.07
C HIS A 790 -3.01 -8.82 10.06
N HIS A 791 -2.67 -8.79 11.36
CA HIS A 791 -3.46 -9.49 12.37
C HIS A 791 -4.78 -8.76 12.62
N LYS A 792 -5.87 -9.53 12.75
CA LYS A 792 -7.20 -8.97 13.00
C LYS A 792 -7.38 -8.60 14.46
N VAL A 793 -7.71 -7.33 14.72
CA VAL A 793 -7.94 -6.75 16.05
C VAL A 793 -9.28 -6.02 16.12
N SER A 794 -9.84 -5.86 17.31
CA SER A 794 -11.11 -5.16 17.53
C SER A 794 -10.99 -3.67 17.21
N ALA A 795 -11.96 -3.13 16.45
CA ALA A 795 -12.06 -1.70 16.18
C ALA A 795 -12.74 -0.90 17.32
N GLU A 796 -13.14 -1.55 18.42
CA GLU A 796 -13.92 -0.88 19.48
C GLU A 796 -13.18 0.26 20.16
N GLY A 797 -11.86 0.13 20.33
CA GLY A 797 -11.05 1.19 20.92
C GLY A 797 -11.14 2.51 20.14
N LEU A 798 -11.25 2.45 18.80
CA LEU A 798 -11.33 3.64 17.93
C LEU A 798 -12.53 4.55 18.23
N LYS A 799 -13.55 4.06 18.94
CA LYS A 799 -14.72 4.86 19.38
C LYS A 799 -14.34 5.91 20.43
N ILE A 800 -13.29 5.67 21.21
CA ILE A 800 -12.82 6.58 22.27
C ILE A 800 -11.60 7.32 21.74
N LYS A 801 -11.70 8.62 21.51
CA LYS A 801 -10.57 9.42 21.00
C LYS A 801 -9.47 9.57 22.06
N PRO A 802 -8.18 9.46 21.70
CA PRO A 802 -7.09 9.81 22.59
C PRO A 802 -7.16 11.26 23.07
N PRO A 803 -6.64 11.59 24.27
CA PRO A 803 -6.62 12.96 24.76
C PRO A 803 -5.65 13.83 23.95
N HIS A 804 -5.95 15.12 23.80
CA HIS A 804 -4.98 16.08 23.28
C HIS A 804 -3.93 16.42 24.35
N PRO A 805 -2.62 16.55 24.04
CA PRO A 805 -1.58 16.78 25.06
C PRO A 805 -1.85 17.98 25.99
N HIS A 806 -2.35 19.07 25.41
CA HIS A 806 -2.69 20.31 26.12
C HIS A 806 -3.92 20.21 27.04
N SER A 807 -4.74 19.17 26.90
CA SER A 807 -5.96 18.96 27.69
C SER A 807 -6.02 17.58 28.33
N ALA A 808 -4.91 16.85 28.34
CA ALA A 808 -4.88 15.50 28.86
C ALA A 808 -5.07 15.51 30.39
N PRO A 809 -5.75 14.49 30.96
CA PRO A 809 -5.91 14.39 32.40
C PRO A 809 -4.54 14.21 33.10
N PRO A 810 -4.46 14.51 34.40
CA PRO A 810 -3.25 14.19 35.15
C PRO A 810 -3.14 12.65 35.23
N PRO A 811 -1.93 12.07 35.17
CA PRO A 811 -1.81 10.62 35.25
C PRO A 811 -2.21 10.13 36.64
N GLU A 812 -3.26 9.31 36.73
CA GLU A 812 -3.72 8.69 37.99
C GLU A 812 -2.61 7.87 38.68
N SER A 813 -1.61 7.41 37.92
CA SER A 813 -0.53 6.52 38.38
C SER A 813 0.72 7.20 38.96
N THR A 814 0.77 8.53 39.02
CA THR A 814 1.96 9.25 39.54
C THR A 814 2.17 9.14 41.06
N ALA A 815 1.26 8.49 41.79
CA ALA A 815 1.51 8.08 43.17
C ALA A 815 2.66 7.05 43.32
N ALA A 816 3.10 6.38 42.23
CA ALA A 816 4.02 5.24 42.31
C ALA A 816 5.37 5.40 41.58
N SER A 817 5.69 6.54 40.97
CA SER A 817 6.84 6.65 40.04
C SER A 817 7.88 7.74 40.34
N LEU A 818 7.92 8.27 41.57
CA LEU A 818 9.16 8.90 42.05
C LEU A 818 10.16 7.80 42.44
N PRO A 819 11.40 7.79 41.93
CA PRO A 819 12.47 7.05 42.59
C PRO A 819 12.56 7.58 44.03
N PRO A 820 12.69 6.73 45.05
CA PRO A 820 12.98 7.23 46.39
C PRO A 820 14.28 8.04 46.32
N PRO A 821 14.39 9.18 47.04
CA PRO A 821 15.65 9.91 47.12
C PRO A 821 16.74 8.94 47.54
N SER A 822 17.85 8.96 46.81
CA SER A 822 19.01 8.08 46.94
C SER A 822 19.67 8.25 48.31
N ALA A 823 19.10 7.65 49.35
CA ALA A 823 19.67 7.61 50.70
C ALA A 823 19.05 6.51 51.59
N ALA A 824 18.58 5.40 51.02
CA ALA A 824 18.02 4.30 51.82
C ALA A 824 18.42 2.91 51.29
N GLN A 825 19.73 2.69 51.11
CA GLN A 825 20.32 1.36 51.26
C GLN A 825 20.81 1.23 52.71
N GLU A 826 19.89 1.20 53.66
CA GLU A 826 20.09 0.69 55.02
C GLU A 826 18.79 0.91 55.81
N MET A 827 17.86 -0.06 55.75
CA MET A 827 16.93 -0.43 56.83
C MET A 827 15.93 -1.47 56.32
N SER A 828 16.40 -2.71 56.15
CA SER A 828 15.53 -3.88 56.18
C SER A 828 15.35 -4.34 57.63
N ALA A 829 14.51 -3.65 58.40
CA ALA A 829 13.98 -4.17 59.66
C ALA A 829 12.76 -3.37 60.08
N ILE A 830 11.74 -4.07 60.57
CA ILE A 830 10.45 -3.60 61.11
C ILE A 830 9.30 -3.62 60.07
N SER A 831 8.87 -4.85 59.76
CA SER A 831 7.50 -5.14 59.34
C SER A 831 6.72 -5.60 60.57
N SER A 832 6.01 -4.69 61.23
CA SER A 832 4.80 -5.00 62.03
C SER A 832 4.23 -3.73 62.68
N VAL A 833 3.53 -2.89 61.91
CA VAL A 833 2.46 -2.06 62.48
C VAL A 833 1.28 -2.08 61.52
N THR A 834 0.15 -2.44 62.10
CA THR A 834 -1.21 -2.53 61.56
C THR A 834 -1.60 -1.36 60.66
N SER A 835 -2.19 -1.70 59.51
CA SER A 835 -2.84 -0.79 58.57
C SER A 835 -4.08 -0.15 59.20
N GLU A 836 -3.92 1.01 59.82
CA GLU A 836 -5.02 1.96 59.93
C GLU A 836 -5.21 2.65 58.58
N SER A 837 -6.40 2.47 58.03
CA SER A 837 -6.94 3.15 56.86
C SER A 837 -6.93 4.67 57.08
N THR A 838 -5.84 5.32 56.69
CA THR A 838 -5.83 6.76 56.40
C THR A 838 -6.26 6.91 54.94
N THR A 839 -7.47 7.44 54.73
CA THR A 839 -7.93 7.87 53.40
C THR A 839 -7.02 9.00 52.93
N ALA A 840 -6.10 8.70 52.00
CA ALA A 840 -5.30 9.73 51.34
C ALA A 840 -6.23 10.72 50.61
N ALA A 841 -5.94 12.02 50.72
CA ALA A 841 -6.69 13.05 50.03
C ALA A 841 -6.63 12.85 48.50
N SER A 842 -7.74 13.13 47.81
CA SER A 842 -7.80 13.05 46.35
C SER A 842 -6.94 14.12 45.67
N SER A 843 -6.51 13.89 44.42
CA SER A 843 -5.74 14.88 43.64
C SER A 843 -6.48 16.22 43.51
N ASP A 844 -7.81 16.20 43.42
CA ASP A 844 -8.63 17.41 43.39
C ASP A 844 -8.63 18.18 44.71
N GLU A 845 -8.72 17.49 45.86
CA GLU A 845 -8.64 18.13 47.18
C GLU A 845 -7.27 18.76 47.41
N VAL A 846 -6.19 18.06 47.03
CA VAL A 846 -4.83 18.60 47.09
C VAL A 846 -4.68 19.81 46.17
N THR A 847 -5.21 19.72 44.94
CA THR A 847 -5.18 20.82 43.96
C THR A 847 -5.90 22.06 44.49
N GLU A 848 -7.08 21.92 45.10
CA GLU A 848 -7.82 23.06 45.64
C GLU A 848 -7.08 23.71 46.83
N TYR A 849 -6.52 22.91 47.74
CA TYR A 849 -5.68 23.42 48.83
C TYR A 849 -4.47 24.22 48.31
N VAL A 850 -3.78 23.69 47.29
CA VAL A 850 -2.63 24.36 46.67
C VAL A 850 -3.05 25.67 46.00
N VAL A 851 -4.19 25.69 45.29
CA VAL A 851 -4.75 26.90 44.68
C VAL A 851 -5.06 27.96 45.73
N GLU A 852 -5.62 27.58 46.88
CA GLU A 852 -5.91 28.49 47.99
C GLU A 852 -4.64 29.06 48.62
N GLU A 853 -3.64 28.22 48.90
CA GLU A 853 -2.36 28.63 49.48
C GLU A 853 -1.60 29.59 48.56
N ILE A 854 -1.53 29.30 47.26
CA ILE A 854 -0.92 30.18 46.25
C ILE A 854 -1.65 31.53 46.20
N THR A 855 -2.99 31.50 46.18
CA THR A 855 -3.82 32.71 46.16
C THR A 855 -3.59 33.57 47.42
N ALA A 856 -3.47 32.94 48.59
CA ALA A 856 -3.22 33.64 49.86
C ALA A 856 -1.85 34.32 49.89
N ARG A 857 -0.82 33.70 49.30
CA ARG A 857 0.52 34.32 49.14
C ARG A 857 0.50 35.47 48.15
N PHE A 858 -0.14 35.29 46.99
CA PHE A 858 -0.31 36.34 46.00
C PHE A 858 -1.04 37.58 46.57
N ALA A 859 -2.06 37.36 47.40
CA ALA A 859 -2.80 38.44 48.07
C ALA A 859 -1.97 39.27 49.08
N LYS A 860 -0.79 38.78 49.49
CA LYS A 860 0.17 39.50 50.35
C LYS A 860 1.31 40.15 49.58
N ALA A 861 1.61 39.69 48.37
CA ALA A 861 2.74 40.16 47.56
C ALA A 861 2.58 41.60 47.07
N GLU A 862 3.59 42.45 47.20
CA GLU A 862 3.61 43.82 46.66
C GLU A 862 4.26 43.91 45.28
N LYS A 863 5.22 43.03 44.98
CA LYS A 863 5.97 42.96 43.72
C LYS A 863 5.96 41.52 43.17
N PRO A 864 4.77 40.98 42.82
CA PRO A 864 4.69 39.66 42.21
C PRO A 864 5.27 39.67 40.79
N VAL A 865 5.93 38.58 40.42
CA VAL A 865 6.38 38.30 39.04
C VAL A 865 6.00 36.88 38.63
N VAL A 866 5.79 36.69 37.33
CA VAL A 866 5.57 35.38 36.71
C VAL A 866 6.76 35.07 35.80
N ILE A 867 7.34 33.88 35.92
CA ILE A 867 8.39 33.40 35.01
C ILE A 867 7.81 32.24 34.23
N VAL A 868 7.90 32.31 32.90
CA VAL A 868 7.32 31.34 31.98
C VAL A 868 8.45 30.58 31.27
N ASP A 869 8.34 29.26 31.24
CA ASP A 869 9.41 28.39 30.76
C ASP A 869 8.85 27.25 29.88
N ALA A 870 9.74 26.42 29.34
CA ALA A 870 9.49 25.47 28.26
C ALA A 870 8.22 24.64 28.46
N CYS A 871 8.02 24.06 29.64
CA CYS A 871 6.90 23.15 29.89
C CYS A 871 5.55 23.87 29.85
N ALA A 872 5.49 25.19 30.09
CA ALA A 872 4.24 25.94 29.90
C ALA A 872 3.78 25.85 28.43
N GLY A 873 4.72 25.85 27.48
CA GLY A 873 4.41 25.63 26.06
C GLY A 873 4.10 24.18 25.74
N ARG A 874 4.89 23.23 26.24
CA ARG A 874 4.73 21.78 25.97
C ARG A 874 3.39 21.22 26.47
N PHE A 875 2.82 21.82 27.52
CA PHE A 875 1.51 21.46 28.04
C PHE A 875 0.39 22.44 27.62
N GLY A 876 0.64 23.35 26.68
CA GLY A 876 -0.39 24.22 26.09
C GLY A 876 -0.95 25.31 27.02
N MET A 877 -0.17 25.75 28.00
CA MET A 877 -0.60 26.66 29.07
C MET A 877 -0.39 28.15 28.75
N ALA A 878 0.22 28.48 27.62
CA ALA A 878 0.49 29.86 27.20
C ALA A 878 -0.73 30.80 27.29
N SER A 879 -1.90 30.35 26.84
CA SER A 879 -3.13 31.14 26.88
C SER A 879 -3.61 31.42 28.31
N GLU A 880 -3.48 30.44 29.21
CA GLU A 880 -3.89 30.59 30.60
C GLU A 880 -2.91 31.48 31.38
N VAL A 881 -1.61 31.37 31.09
CA VAL A 881 -0.61 32.31 31.63
C VAL A 881 -0.93 33.73 31.18
N ARG A 882 -1.23 33.94 29.89
CA ARG A 882 -1.61 35.27 29.35
C ARG A 882 -2.82 35.85 30.09
N LYS A 883 -3.90 35.08 30.21
CA LYS A 883 -5.10 35.49 30.97
C LYS A 883 -4.77 35.83 32.41
N LEU A 884 -3.90 35.05 33.06
CA LEU A 884 -3.48 35.30 34.44
C LEU A 884 -2.75 36.64 34.55
N VAL A 885 -1.73 36.88 33.72
CA VAL A 885 -0.89 38.09 33.83
C VAL A 885 -1.65 39.36 33.44
N GLU A 886 -2.50 39.31 32.42
CA GLU A 886 -3.31 40.45 31.97
C GLU A 886 -4.35 40.85 33.02
N GLY A 887 -5.15 39.89 33.52
CA GLY A 887 -6.19 40.22 34.49
C GLY A 887 -5.68 40.44 35.92
N ALA A 888 -4.48 39.96 36.25
CA ALA A 888 -3.82 40.28 37.51
C ALA A 888 -2.97 41.56 37.44
N GLY A 889 -2.62 42.03 36.23
CA GLY A 889 -1.74 43.17 36.01
C GLY A 889 -0.31 42.92 36.49
N VAL A 890 0.24 41.73 36.28
CA VAL A 890 1.52 41.26 36.83
C VAL A 890 2.60 41.21 35.73
N ARG A 891 3.85 41.57 36.07
CA ARG A 891 4.98 41.44 35.15
C ARG A 891 5.28 39.99 34.87
N PHE A 892 5.60 39.68 33.62
CA PHE A 892 6.06 38.35 33.25
C PHE A 892 7.40 38.38 32.52
N PHE A 893 8.14 37.31 32.73
CA PHE A 893 9.46 37.07 32.17
C PHE A 893 9.48 35.69 31.53
N GLU A 894 10.39 35.47 30.61
CA GLU A 894 10.56 34.17 29.96
C GLU A 894 11.99 33.69 30.14
N THR A 895 12.19 32.39 30.20
CA THR A 895 13.52 31.80 30.13
C THR A 895 13.98 31.67 28.67
N PRO A 896 15.27 31.37 28.40
CA PRO A 896 15.72 31.04 27.05
C PRO A 896 14.90 29.95 26.36
N MET A 897 14.46 28.91 27.08
CA MET A 897 13.60 27.84 26.52
C MET A 897 12.11 28.20 26.43
N GLY A 898 11.65 29.14 27.25
CA GLY A 898 10.27 29.64 27.27
C GLY A 898 10.02 30.82 26.32
N LYS A 899 11.06 31.29 25.63
CA LYS A 899 11.04 32.48 24.78
C LYS A 899 9.93 32.42 23.71
N SER A 900 9.27 33.55 23.46
CA SER A 900 8.13 33.75 22.54
C SER A 900 6.82 33.04 22.91
N LEU A 901 6.76 32.38 24.07
CA LEU A 901 5.52 31.68 24.44
C LEU A 901 4.38 32.68 24.68
N LEU A 902 4.70 33.83 25.24
CA LEU A 902 3.87 35.01 25.32
C LEU A 902 4.44 36.10 24.40
N ASP A 903 3.63 37.13 24.15
CA ASP A 903 4.04 38.22 23.26
C ASP A 903 5.08 39.11 23.95
N GLU A 904 6.30 39.17 23.41
CA GLU A 904 7.40 39.97 23.95
C GLU A 904 7.18 41.48 23.75
N HIS A 905 6.29 41.88 22.84
CA HIS A 905 5.86 43.25 22.66
C HIS A 905 4.83 43.68 23.71
N HIS A 906 4.23 42.73 24.45
CA HIS A 906 3.21 43.00 25.46
C HIS A 906 3.71 43.98 26.54
N PRO A 907 2.91 44.97 26.99
CA PRO A 907 3.36 45.98 27.96
C PRO A 907 3.91 45.43 29.27
N LEU A 908 3.41 44.27 29.72
CA LEU A 908 3.84 43.61 30.96
C LEU A 908 5.06 42.67 30.80
N TYR A 909 5.59 42.46 29.59
CA TYR A 909 6.80 41.66 29.39
C TYR A 909 8.02 42.39 29.96
N GLY A 910 8.82 41.69 30.75
CA GLY A 910 9.98 42.22 31.45
C GLY A 910 11.34 41.84 30.87
N GLY A 911 11.41 40.90 29.93
CA GLY A 911 12.65 40.43 29.31
C GLY A 911 12.93 38.95 29.55
N CYS A 912 14.06 38.47 29.03
CA CYS A 912 14.52 37.10 29.19
C CYS A 912 15.35 36.94 30.48
N TYR A 913 14.94 36.02 31.36
CA TYR A 913 15.60 35.72 32.62
C TYR A 913 16.36 34.40 32.55
N ALA A 914 17.67 34.47 32.72
CA ALA A 914 18.62 33.35 32.73
C ALA A 914 19.69 33.54 33.83
N GLY A 915 19.25 33.95 35.03
CA GLY A 915 20.15 34.19 36.17
C GLY A 915 21.22 35.26 35.86
N ALA A 916 22.48 34.94 36.12
CA ALA A 916 23.61 35.79 35.76
C ALA A 916 23.71 36.07 34.27
N ASN A 917 23.17 35.22 33.39
CA ASN A 917 23.21 35.47 31.95
C ASN A 917 22.12 36.44 31.45
N SER A 918 21.23 36.91 32.34
CA SER A 918 20.23 37.93 32.02
C SER A 918 20.88 39.31 31.85
N LEU A 919 20.19 40.21 31.14
CA LEU A 919 20.48 41.63 31.20
C LEU A 919 20.30 42.16 32.64
N ASP A 920 21.15 43.08 33.07
CA ASP A 920 21.20 43.54 34.47
C ASP A 920 19.86 44.04 35.00
N LYS A 921 19.09 44.75 34.15
CA LYS A 921 17.77 45.28 34.52
C LYS A 921 16.69 44.23 34.63
N VAL A 922 16.78 43.16 33.85
CA VAL A 922 15.88 42.01 33.96
C VAL A 922 16.18 41.25 35.26
N ARG A 923 17.47 41.00 35.53
CA ARG A 923 17.91 40.34 36.76
C ARG A 923 17.49 41.10 38.02
N GLU A 924 17.74 42.42 38.05
CA GLU A 924 17.36 43.29 39.18
C GLU A 924 15.85 43.23 39.47
N GLU A 925 15.01 43.25 38.42
CA GLU A 925 13.55 43.23 38.57
C GLU A 925 13.04 41.87 39.08
N VAL A 926 13.60 40.75 38.59
CA VAL A 926 13.19 39.40 39.01
C VAL A 926 13.69 39.07 40.43
N GLU A 927 14.95 39.35 40.74
CA GLU A 927 15.58 38.94 42.02
C GLU A 927 15.16 39.82 43.21
N THR A 928 14.52 40.96 42.96
CA THR A 928 13.93 41.82 44.01
C THR A 928 12.43 41.62 44.22
N ALA A 929 11.82 40.64 43.53
CA ALA A 929 10.43 40.27 43.71
C ALA A 929 10.17 39.65 45.10
N ASP A 930 8.95 39.78 45.60
CA ASP A 930 8.51 39.19 46.88
C ASP A 930 7.55 38.00 46.70
N PHE A 931 7.25 37.67 45.44
CA PHE A 931 6.47 36.50 45.01
C PHE A 931 6.87 36.13 43.59
N VAL A 932 7.24 34.86 43.37
CA VAL A 932 7.63 34.35 42.06
C VAL A 932 6.78 33.15 41.72
N LEU A 933 5.96 33.26 40.67
CA LEU A 933 5.24 32.13 40.08
C LEU A 933 6.00 31.65 38.85
N TYR A 934 6.74 30.56 39.00
CA TYR A 934 7.43 29.87 37.92
C TYR A 934 6.47 28.87 37.27
N VAL A 935 6.21 29.02 35.98
CA VAL A 935 5.24 28.21 35.24
C VAL A 935 5.99 27.35 34.22
N GLY A 936 6.02 26.03 34.48
CA GLY A 936 6.64 25.06 33.59
C GLY A 936 8.16 25.06 33.59
N ALA A 937 8.77 25.26 34.76
CA ALA A 937 10.22 25.39 34.93
C ALA A 937 11.01 24.17 34.42
N LEU A 938 12.07 24.42 33.66
CA LEU A 938 13.04 23.44 33.19
C LEU A 938 14.46 24.02 33.38
N LYS A 939 14.94 23.98 34.62
CA LYS A 939 16.16 24.66 35.05
C LYS A 939 17.42 23.85 34.67
N SER A 940 17.89 24.01 33.44
CA SER A 940 19.22 23.56 33.02
C SER A 940 20.30 24.58 33.34
N ASP A 941 21.57 24.21 33.21
CA ASP A 941 22.68 25.14 33.30
C ASP A 941 22.52 26.29 32.29
N PHE A 942 22.33 26.02 31.00
CA PHE A 942 22.17 27.08 29.99
C PHE A 942 20.87 27.88 30.14
N ASN A 943 19.78 27.27 30.60
CA ASN A 943 18.49 27.96 30.80
C ASN A 943 18.50 28.85 32.08
N SER A 944 19.45 28.62 33.00
CA SER A 944 19.57 29.34 34.28
C SER A 944 20.90 30.09 34.47
N GLY A 945 21.73 30.19 33.43
CA GLY A 945 23.03 30.85 33.47
C GLY A 945 24.03 30.15 34.39
N SER A 946 24.23 28.84 34.24
CA SER A 946 25.00 27.96 35.13
C SER A 946 24.50 27.97 36.58
N PHE A 947 23.19 27.77 36.79
CA PHE A 947 22.58 27.67 38.11
C PHE A 947 22.78 28.92 38.98
N SER A 948 22.89 30.09 38.35
CA SER A 948 23.15 31.36 39.02
C SER A 948 21.88 32.15 39.37
N VAL A 949 20.71 31.53 39.18
CA VAL A 949 19.41 32.07 39.61
C VAL A 949 19.42 32.27 41.13
N SER A 950 19.25 33.52 41.56
CA SER A 950 19.29 33.90 42.97
C SER A 950 17.93 34.41 43.45
N ILE A 951 16.98 33.48 43.61
CA ILE A 951 15.62 33.74 44.12
C ILE A 951 15.40 32.91 45.40
N ASP A 952 14.87 33.52 46.46
CA ASP A 952 14.58 32.80 47.71
C ASP A 952 13.49 31.75 47.47
N THR A 953 13.77 30.49 47.84
CA THR A 953 12.82 29.39 47.73
C THR A 953 11.50 29.71 48.42
N LYS A 954 11.49 30.44 49.56
CA LYS A 954 10.28 30.76 50.34
C LYS A 954 9.21 31.50 49.54
N ILE A 955 9.62 32.36 48.62
CA ILE A 955 8.73 33.19 47.79
C ILE A 955 8.42 32.53 46.43
N THR A 956 9.07 31.41 46.13
CA THR A 956 8.98 30.72 44.85
C THR A 956 7.86 29.67 44.87
N ILE A 957 7.05 29.70 43.82
CA ILE A 957 6.04 28.70 43.52
C ILE A 957 6.33 28.15 42.13
N GLU A 958 6.44 26.84 41.98
CA GLU A 958 6.74 26.20 40.69
C GLU A 958 5.58 25.31 40.31
N LEU A 959 4.93 25.63 39.20
CA LEU A 959 3.89 24.79 38.61
C LEU A 959 4.54 23.88 37.57
N HIS A 960 4.34 22.57 37.70
CA HIS A 960 4.79 21.59 36.72
C HIS A 960 3.72 20.53 36.49
N SER A 961 3.90 19.69 35.47
CA SER A 961 2.96 18.64 35.04
C SER A 961 2.67 17.53 36.06
N PHE A 962 3.54 17.28 37.04
CA PHE A 962 3.38 16.15 37.99
C PHE A 962 3.56 16.54 39.46
N THR A 963 4.07 17.73 39.72
CA THR A 963 4.34 18.23 41.05
C THR A 963 4.33 19.75 41.01
N THR A 964 3.66 20.34 41.98
CA THR A 964 3.72 21.76 42.26
C THR A 964 4.51 21.96 43.54
N THR A 965 5.42 22.93 43.57
CA THR A 965 6.13 23.31 44.79
C THR A 965 5.71 24.69 45.23
N VAL A 966 5.47 24.86 46.52
CA VAL A 966 5.11 26.14 47.15
C VAL A 966 6.07 26.38 48.32
N GLY A 967 7.11 27.19 48.10
CA GLY A 967 8.22 27.26 49.03
C GLY A 967 8.99 25.94 49.08
N TYR A 968 9.16 25.40 50.28
CA TYR A 968 9.78 24.10 50.51
C TYR A 968 8.80 22.92 50.44
N ALA A 969 7.50 23.18 50.32
CA ALA A 969 6.49 22.14 50.27
C ALA A 969 6.30 21.67 48.82
N ALA A 970 6.42 20.37 48.58
CA ALA A 970 6.08 19.74 47.31
C ALA A 970 4.72 19.06 47.43
N PHE A 971 3.91 19.21 46.39
CA PHE A 971 2.60 18.59 46.24
C PHE A 971 2.63 17.67 45.02
N PRO A 972 3.10 16.42 45.18
CA PRO A 972 2.99 15.40 44.14
C PRO A 972 1.52 15.22 43.73
N THR A 973 1.27 14.66 42.54
CA THR A 973 -0.07 14.43 41.95
C THR A 973 -0.84 15.67 41.54
N THR A 974 -0.22 16.84 41.59
CA THR A 974 -0.76 18.07 41.00
C THR A 974 -0.20 18.31 39.60
N ASP A 975 -1.00 18.93 38.74
CA ASP A 975 -0.67 19.18 37.34
C ASP A 975 -0.99 20.63 36.97
N ILE A 976 -0.03 21.28 36.30
CA ILE A 976 -0.14 22.63 35.76
C ILE A 976 -1.44 22.86 34.95
N ARG A 977 -1.91 21.86 34.20
CA ARG A 977 -3.14 21.91 33.39
C ARG A 977 -4.40 22.08 34.23
N HIS A 978 -4.34 21.73 35.52
CA HIS A 978 -5.47 21.80 36.44
C HIS A 978 -5.34 22.97 37.43
N ILE A 979 -4.13 23.24 37.91
CA ILE A 979 -3.87 24.35 38.84
C ILE A 979 -4.02 25.70 38.14
N LEU A 980 -3.38 25.89 36.99
CA LEU A 980 -3.28 27.21 36.38
C LEU A 980 -4.65 27.80 36.01
N PRO A 981 -5.58 27.06 35.36
CA PRO A 981 -6.93 27.58 35.07
C PRO A 981 -7.73 27.95 36.33
N ARG A 982 -7.50 27.26 37.46
CA ARG A 982 -8.16 27.57 38.75
C ARG A 982 -7.55 28.81 39.42
N LEU A 983 -6.27 29.08 39.19
CA LEU A 983 -5.59 30.29 39.68
C LEU A 983 -6.06 31.57 38.96
N VAL A 984 -6.32 31.51 37.65
CA VAL A 984 -6.73 32.68 36.84
C VAL A 984 -7.86 33.50 37.51
N PRO A 985 -9.06 32.94 37.80
CA PRO A 985 -10.17 33.72 38.38
C PRO A 985 -9.88 34.19 39.82
N LYS A 986 -9.09 33.43 40.59
CA LYS A 986 -8.71 33.79 41.96
C LYS A 986 -7.78 35.00 41.97
N PHE A 987 -6.80 35.03 41.06
CA PHE A 987 -5.86 36.15 40.91
C PHE A 987 -6.58 37.42 40.45
N HIS A 988 -7.49 37.31 39.48
CA HIS A 988 -8.32 38.44 39.04
C HIS A 988 -9.16 39.02 40.20
N THR A 989 -9.73 38.15 41.03
CA THR A 989 -10.50 38.57 42.21
C THR A 989 -9.63 39.31 43.24
N VAL A 990 -8.41 38.82 43.48
CA VAL A 990 -7.44 39.49 44.37
C VAL A 990 -7.01 40.85 43.82
N ALA A 991 -6.71 40.92 42.52
CA ALA A 991 -6.33 42.16 41.84
C ALA A 991 -7.45 43.20 41.88
N GLY A 992 -8.70 42.80 41.60
CA GLY A 992 -9.87 43.68 41.66
C GLY A 992 -10.13 44.28 43.05
N LYS A 993 -9.80 43.56 44.13
CA LYS A 993 -9.92 44.05 45.52
C LYS A 993 -8.82 45.02 45.94
N ARG A 994 -7.63 44.99 45.30
CA ARG A 994 -6.47 45.81 45.66
C ARG A 994 -6.47 47.22 45.05
N GLY A 995 -7.35 47.50 44.09
CA GLY A 995 -7.31 48.74 43.29
C GLY A 995 -6.18 48.73 42.25
N PRO A 996 -5.99 49.81 41.46
CA PRO A 996 -5.02 49.85 40.36
C PRO A 996 -3.57 49.97 40.87
N LYS A 997 -3.05 48.87 41.42
CA LYS A 997 -1.61 48.60 41.59
C LYS A 997 -1.11 47.66 40.48
N ALA A 998 -1.68 47.75 39.28
CA ALA A 998 -1.18 47.03 38.13
C ALA A 998 0.28 47.45 37.89
N ALA A 999 1.12 46.49 37.51
CA ALA A 999 2.49 46.79 37.13
C ALA A 999 2.51 47.80 35.98
N HIS A 1000 3.54 48.65 35.97
CA HIS A 1000 3.72 49.63 34.92
C HIS A 1000 3.95 48.90 33.58
N GLY A 1001 3.11 49.21 32.59
CA GLY A 1001 3.28 48.72 31.22
C GLY A 1001 4.33 49.54 30.49
N GLU A 1002 5.28 48.87 29.83
CA GLU A 1002 6.38 49.49 29.09
C GLU A 1002 6.22 49.22 27.60
N SER A 1003 6.38 50.24 26.75
CA SER A 1003 6.44 50.01 25.30
C SER A 1003 7.75 49.30 24.93
N LEU A 1004 7.83 48.67 23.76
CA LEU A 1004 9.08 48.05 23.30
C LEU A 1004 10.25 49.06 23.24
N ALA A 1005 9.98 50.31 22.84
CA ALA A 1005 10.98 51.36 22.80
C ALA A 1005 11.49 51.71 24.22
N ASP A 1006 10.60 51.73 25.21
CA ASP A 1006 10.97 51.96 26.61
C ASP A 1006 11.81 50.81 27.16
N LYS A 1007 11.45 49.56 26.84
CA LYS A 1007 12.23 48.37 27.23
C LYS A 1007 13.65 48.39 26.65
N LYS A 1008 13.79 48.74 25.36
CA LYS A 1008 15.09 48.91 24.69
C LYS A 1008 15.91 50.00 25.38
N LYS A 1009 15.31 51.17 25.63
CA LYS A 1009 15.95 52.30 26.32
C LYS A 1009 16.36 51.95 27.76
N ALA A 1010 15.57 51.13 28.44
CA ALA A 1010 15.84 50.66 29.78
C ALA A 1010 16.89 49.53 29.83
N GLY A 1011 17.30 48.94 28.70
CA GLY A 1011 18.23 47.83 28.66
C GLY A 1011 17.63 46.51 29.17
N LYS A 1012 16.32 46.31 28.99
CA LYS A 1012 15.62 45.05 29.30
C LYS A 1012 15.55 44.08 28.11
N VAL A 1013 15.75 44.62 26.91
CA VAL A 1013 15.89 43.89 25.64
C VAL A 1013 16.95 44.60 24.82
N GLU A 1014 17.60 43.88 23.89
CA GLU A 1014 18.60 44.48 23.02
C GLU A 1014 17.98 45.50 22.04
N GLY A 1015 18.67 46.62 21.87
CA GLY A 1015 18.31 47.66 20.91
C GLY A 1015 19.07 47.50 19.60
N SER A 1016 18.42 47.81 18.48
CA SER A 1016 19.08 47.85 17.17
C SER A 1016 19.82 49.17 16.98
N THR A 1017 20.97 49.09 16.31
CA THR A 1017 21.57 50.26 15.64
C THR A 1017 21.19 50.16 14.16
N SER A 1018 20.26 51.00 13.72
CA SER A 1018 19.73 50.98 12.34
C SER A 1018 20.76 51.31 11.27
N THR A 1019 21.92 51.84 11.66
CA THR A 1019 23.04 52.10 10.76
C THR A 1019 23.89 50.84 10.60
N PRO A 1020 24.08 50.31 9.37
CA PRO A 1020 25.12 49.35 9.08
C PRO A 1020 26.46 49.89 9.58
N GLY A 1021 27.17 49.12 10.40
CA GLY A 1021 28.40 49.56 11.06
C GLY A 1021 29.58 48.67 10.70
N GLY A 1022 30.56 49.21 9.98
CA GLY A 1022 31.84 48.53 9.70
C GLY A 1022 31.83 47.69 8.42
N GLN A 1023 32.94 46.97 8.19
CA GLN A 1023 33.13 46.14 6.98
C GLN A 1023 32.76 44.67 7.17
N GLU A 1024 32.57 44.22 8.41
CA GLU A 1024 32.33 42.83 8.80
C GLU A 1024 31.00 42.70 9.54
N ILE A 1025 30.27 41.61 9.32
CA ILE A 1025 29.04 41.31 10.06
C ILE A 1025 29.42 40.73 11.42
N LYS A 1026 29.03 41.42 12.51
CA LYS A 1026 29.27 40.97 13.89
C LYS A 1026 27.98 40.62 14.59
N HIS A 1027 28.02 39.65 15.51
CA HIS A 1027 26.87 39.18 16.29
C HIS A 1027 26.15 40.32 17.02
N ALA A 1028 26.91 41.27 17.60
CA ALA A 1028 26.34 42.41 18.33
C ALA A 1028 25.44 43.32 17.48
N TRP A 1029 25.64 43.35 16.15
CA TRP A 1029 24.79 44.09 15.22
C TRP A 1029 23.77 43.17 14.54
N PHE A 1030 24.18 41.96 14.16
CA PHE A 1030 23.38 41.00 13.40
C PHE A 1030 22.06 40.64 14.11
N TRP A 1031 22.10 40.27 15.40
CA TRP A 1031 20.90 39.75 16.07
C TRP A 1031 19.81 40.81 16.29
N PRO A 1032 20.11 42.02 16.80
CA PRO A 1032 19.12 43.09 16.84
C PRO A 1032 18.56 43.45 15.47
N ARG A 1033 19.39 43.42 14.41
CA ARG A 1033 18.96 43.68 13.03
C ARG A 1033 18.01 42.61 12.49
N MET A 1034 18.24 41.33 12.81
CA MET A 1034 17.32 40.24 12.47
C MET A 1034 16.00 40.37 13.22
N GLY A 1035 16.03 40.78 14.49
CA GLY A 1035 14.84 41.07 15.29
C GLY A 1035 13.90 42.09 14.64
N GLU A 1036 14.43 43.05 13.88
CA GLU A 1036 13.64 44.04 13.13
C GLU A 1036 13.11 43.54 11.79
N TRP A 1037 13.66 42.43 11.28
CA TRP A 1037 13.27 41.83 10.00
C TRP A 1037 12.20 40.74 10.15
N PHE A 1038 12.18 40.06 11.30
CA PHE A 1038 11.15 39.05 11.56
C PHE A 1038 9.76 39.66 11.46
N ALA A 1039 8.83 38.85 10.97
CA ALA A 1039 7.42 39.19 10.83
C ALA A 1039 6.59 38.46 11.88
N ASP A 1040 5.39 38.98 12.13
CA ASP A 1040 4.42 38.30 12.99
C ASP A 1040 4.14 36.88 12.46
N ASN A 1041 4.00 35.92 13.38
CA ASN A 1041 3.80 34.50 13.10
C ASN A 1041 4.98 33.72 12.51
N ASP A 1042 6.16 34.32 12.33
CA ASP A 1042 7.36 33.60 11.87
C ASP A 1042 7.70 32.42 12.80
N ILE A 1043 8.21 31.33 12.24
CA ILE A 1043 8.82 30.22 12.98
C ILE A 1043 10.32 30.42 12.92
N ILE A 1044 10.95 30.67 14.06
CA ILE A 1044 12.36 31.01 14.17
C ILE A 1044 13.06 29.88 14.90
N ILE A 1045 13.91 29.16 14.18
CA ILE A 1045 14.68 28.03 14.69
C ILE A 1045 16.14 28.48 14.86
N THR A 1046 16.73 28.20 16.02
CA THR A 1046 18.15 28.48 16.27
C THR A 1046 18.87 27.23 16.73
N GLU A 1047 20.03 26.99 16.15
CA GLU A 1047 20.94 25.95 16.58
C GLU A 1047 21.64 26.28 17.90
N THR A 1048 22.12 25.25 18.60
CA THR A 1048 23.11 25.39 19.67
C THR A 1048 24.39 26.02 19.15
N GLY A 1049 24.89 27.04 19.85
CA GLY A 1049 26.06 27.80 19.44
C GLY A 1049 25.79 29.31 19.51
N THR A 1050 26.45 30.09 18.66
CA THR A 1050 26.23 31.55 18.62
C THR A 1050 24.78 31.92 18.26
N SER A 1051 24.05 31.05 17.55
CA SER A 1051 22.67 31.27 17.13
C SER A 1051 21.69 31.44 18.30
N SER A 1052 21.58 30.46 19.19
CA SER A 1052 20.61 30.49 20.31
C SER A 1052 20.90 31.60 21.32
N PHE A 1053 22.18 31.84 21.64
CA PHE A 1053 22.58 32.93 22.54
C PHE A 1053 22.35 34.30 21.91
N GLY A 1054 22.45 34.41 20.58
CA GLY A 1054 22.24 35.63 19.84
C GLY A 1054 20.84 36.22 19.97
N LEU A 1055 19.81 35.36 19.90
CA LEU A 1055 18.42 35.80 19.99
C LEU A 1055 17.88 35.88 21.42
N THR A 1056 18.58 35.37 22.43
CA THR A 1056 18.09 35.29 23.81
C THR A 1056 17.48 36.62 24.31
N ASN A 1057 18.19 37.73 24.08
CA ASN A 1057 17.79 39.06 24.55
C ASN A 1057 17.16 39.96 23.47
N VAL A 1058 16.96 39.44 22.26
CA VAL A 1058 16.32 40.17 21.16
C VAL A 1058 14.81 39.97 21.25
N ALA A 1059 14.05 41.06 21.25
CA ALA A 1059 12.60 40.98 21.26
C ALA A 1059 12.07 40.38 19.94
N LEU A 1060 11.23 39.35 20.02
CA LEU A 1060 10.60 38.72 18.86
C LEU A 1060 9.22 39.33 18.57
N PRO A 1061 8.80 39.37 17.29
CA PRO A 1061 7.50 39.92 16.90
C PRO A 1061 6.33 39.11 17.45
N SER A 1062 5.15 39.72 17.45
CA SER A 1062 3.94 39.13 18.02
C SER A 1062 3.60 37.81 17.31
N HIS A 1063 3.19 36.81 18.08
CA HIS A 1063 2.82 35.47 17.59
C HIS A 1063 3.94 34.65 16.92
N ALA A 1064 5.19 35.13 16.95
CA ALA A 1064 6.32 34.31 16.53
C ALA A 1064 6.43 33.02 17.35
N THR A 1065 7.02 31.97 16.77
CA THR A 1065 7.36 30.74 17.48
C THR A 1065 8.86 30.54 17.45
N TYR A 1066 9.48 30.61 18.62
CA TYR A 1066 10.89 30.34 18.81
C TYR A 1066 11.13 28.87 19.13
N VAL A 1067 12.06 28.25 18.39
CA VAL A 1067 12.38 26.83 18.48
C VAL A 1067 13.88 26.69 18.70
N ALA A 1068 14.25 26.28 19.91
CA ALA A 1068 15.63 25.99 20.30
C ALA A 1068 15.70 24.75 21.20
N GLN A 1069 16.84 24.05 21.17
CA GLN A 1069 17.09 22.85 21.97
C GLN A 1069 18.16 23.12 23.04
N ILE A 1070 17.81 23.93 24.05
CA ILE A 1070 18.76 24.47 25.03
C ILE A 1070 19.22 23.42 26.06
N LEU A 1071 18.38 22.44 26.43
CA LEU A 1071 18.76 21.43 27.43
C LEU A 1071 19.59 20.32 26.80
N TRP A 1072 19.09 19.71 25.70
CA TRP A 1072 19.78 18.58 25.09
C TRP A 1072 20.99 19.02 24.27
N GLY A 1073 20.90 20.17 23.59
CA GLY A 1073 22.05 20.83 22.99
C GLY A 1073 22.77 20.06 21.88
N ALA A 1074 22.09 19.16 21.16
CA ALA A 1074 22.73 18.35 20.13
C ALA A 1074 22.90 19.15 18.83
N ILE A 1075 24.14 19.55 18.50
CA ILE A 1075 24.42 20.26 17.25
C ILE A 1075 24.00 19.43 16.02
N GLY A 1076 23.42 20.09 15.02
CA GLY A 1076 22.83 19.46 13.84
C GLY A 1076 21.32 19.19 13.98
N TRP A 1077 20.77 19.22 15.19
CA TRP A 1077 19.32 19.07 15.42
C TRP A 1077 18.48 20.04 14.57
N SER A 1078 18.94 21.29 14.45
CA SER A 1078 18.13 22.38 13.91
C SER A 1078 17.74 22.21 12.44
N VAL A 1079 18.56 21.53 11.62
CA VAL A 1079 18.27 21.28 10.21
C VAL A 1079 17.10 20.30 10.05
N GLY A 1080 17.13 19.19 10.80
CA GLY A 1080 16.02 18.24 10.84
C GLY A 1080 14.77 18.88 11.44
N ALA A 1081 14.91 19.58 12.57
CA ALA A 1081 13.80 20.28 13.19
C ALA A 1081 13.16 21.34 12.28
N CYS A 1082 13.95 22.03 11.45
CA CYS A 1082 13.46 22.97 10.45
C CYS A 1082 12.58 22.30 9.40
N LEU A 1083 12.92 21.08 8.94
CA LEU A 1083 12.06 20.33 8.02
C LEU A 1083 10.71 20.04 8.68
N GLY A 1084 10.72 19.51 9.90
CA GLY A 1084 9.49 19.19 10.64
C GLY A 1084 8.62 20.42 10.91
N ALA A 1085 9.25 21.51 11.34
CA ALA A 1085 8.60 22.79 11.58
C ALA A 1085 7.98 23.38 10.30
N ALA A 1086 8.70 23.33 9.17
CA ALA A 1086 8.20 23.81 7.89
C ALA A 1086 7.03 22.97 7.38
N LEU A 1087 7.06 21.64 7.55
CA LEU A 1087 5.93 20.76 7.22
C LEU A 1087 4.71 21.06 8.09
N ALA A 1088 4.88 21.23 9.41
CA ALA A 1088 3.80 21.63 10.30
C ALA A 1088 3.21 23.01 9.91
N ALA A 1089 4.06 23.94 9.44
CA ALA A 1089 3.63 25.25 8.96
C ALA A 1089 2.69 25.17 7.76
N THR A 1090 2.84 24.16 6.89
CA THR A 1090 1.95 23.93 5.74
C THR A 1090 0.52 23.55 6.12
N GLU A 1091 0.28 23.20 7.38
CA GLU A 1091 -1.04 22.81 7.89
C GLU A 1091 -1.81 23.97 8.54
N ALA A 1092 -1.19 25.15 8.61
CA ALA A 1092 -1.74 26.38 9.15
C ALA A 1092 -1.60 27.50 8.09
N PRO A 1093 -2.10 28.73 8.32
CA PRO A 1093 -1.89 29.87 7.40
C PRO A 1093 -0.40 30.05 7.08
N GLU A 1094 -0.06 30.65 5.93
CA GLU A 1094 1.33 30.80 5.49
C GLU A 1094 2.20 31.48 6.57
N ARG A 1095 3.14 30.71 7.13
CA ARG A 1095 4.14 31.16 8.10
C ARG A 1095 5.51 31.02 7.48
N ARG A 1096 6.39 32.02 7.62
CA ARG A 1096 7.78 31.87 7.18
C ARG A 1096 8.53 31.04 8.20
N THR A 1097 9.33 30.09 7.74
CA THR A 1097 10.25 29.32 8.59
C THR A 1097 11.66 29.83 8.36
N VAL A 1098 12.34 30.22 9.43
CA VAL A 1098 13.69 30.78 9.40
C VAL A 1098 14.59 29.98 10.32
N LEU A 1099 15.69 29.46 9.79
CA LEU A 1099 16.70 28.71 10.52
C LEU A 1099 17.99 29.52 10.62
N PHE A 1100 18.59 29.59 11.81
CA PHE A 1100 19.96 30.03 12.03
C PHE A 1100 20.82 28.88 12.51
N VAL A 1101 21.75 28.45 11.68
CA VAL A 1101 22.62 27.28 11.95
C VAL A 1101 24.08 27.67 11.73
N GLY A 1102 24.97 27.24 12.63
CA GLY A 1102 26.42 27.41 12.44
C GLY A 1102 26.94 26.47 11.35
N ASP A 1103 27.97 26.87 10.63
CA ASP A 1103 28.68 26.07 9.63
C ASP A 1103 29.08 24.67 10.14
N GLY A 1104 29.59 24.55 11.36
CA GLY A 1104 29.96 23.27 11.96
C GLY A 1104 28.76 22.37 12.24
N SER A 1105 27.69 22.92 12.84
CA SER A 1105 26.46 22.17 13.15
C SER A 1105 25.76 21.67 11.89
N LEU A 1106 25.79 22.48 10.82
CA LEU A 1106 25.20 22.13 9.52
C LEU A 1106 25.77 20.81 8.98
N GLN A 1107 27.06 20.53 9.18
CA GLN A 1107 27.73 19.36 8.59
C GLN A 1107 27.16 18.02 9.09
N LEU A 1108 26.58 17.98 10.29
CA LEU A 1108 26.10 16.73 10.89
C LEU A 1108 24.83 16.21 10.23
N THR A 1109 23.99 17.10 9.69
CA THR A 1109 22.63 16.78 9.25
C THR A 1109 22.24 17.42 7.92
N ILE A 1110 23.23 17.94 7.19
CA ILE A 1110 23.15 18.68 5.92
C ILE A 1110 22.21 18.06 4.88
N GLN A 1111 22.17 16.72 4.80
CA GLN A 1111 21.40 15.95 3.84
C GLN A 1111 19.88 16.15 3.95
N GLU A 1112 19.38 16.64 5.10
CA GLU A 1112 17.94 16.86 5.27
C GLU A 1112 17.42 18.04 4.44
N ILE A 1113 18.31 18.91 3.95
CA ILE A 1113 17.98 19.94 2.95
C ILE A 1113 17.47 19.31 1.64
N GLY A 1114 18.00 18.14 1.27
CA GLY A 1114 17.47 17.37 0.13
C GLY A 1114 16.01 16.94 0.34
N THR A 1115 15.65 16.58 1.58
CA THR A 1115 14.26 16.27 1.95
C THR A 1115 13.38 17.52 1.87
N MET A 1116 13.86 18.69 2.31
CA MET A 1116 13.14 19.96 2.19
C MET A 1116 12.83 20.30 0.72
N LEU A 1117 13.82 20.17 -0.17
CA LEU A 1117 13.67 20.33 -1.61
C LEU A 1117 12.63 19.36 -2.18
N ARG A 1118 12.72 18.07 -1.84
CA ARG A 1118 11.77 17.07 -2.33
C ARG A 1118 10.34 17.33 -1.84
N ARG A 1119 10.17 17.83 -0.61
CA ARG A 1119 8.86 18.14 -0.02
C ARG A 1119 8.30 19.50 -0.43
N GLY A 1120 9.07 20.32 -1.14
CA GLY A 1120 8.61 21.62 -1.63
C GLY A 1120 8.35 22.63 -0.50
N VAL A 1121 9.10 22.54 0.61
CA VAL A 1121 9.02 23.54 1.69
C VAL A 1121 10.03 24.65 1.45
N HIS A 1122 9.72 25.87 1.90
CA HIS A 1122 10.46 27.10 1.56
C HIS A 1122 11.05 27.84 2.79
N PRO A 1123 11.85 27.19 3.65
CA PRO A 1123 12.52 27.89 4.74
C PRO A 1123 13.65 28.81 4.26
N TYR A 1124 14.00 29.79 5.10
CA TYR A 1124 15.21 30.61 4.99
C TYR A 1124 16.30 29.99 5.86
N LEU A 1125 17.39 29.53 5.28
CA LEU A 1125 18.50 28.89 5.96
C LEU A 1125 19.67 29.88 6.07
N PHE A 1126 19.78 30.55 7.21
CA PHE A 1126 20.94 31.39 7.53
C PHE A 1126 22.07 30.52 8.09
N VAL A 1127 23.12 30.34 7.30
CA VAL A 1127 24.35 29.63 7.68
C VAL A 1127 25.34 30.65 8.20
N LEU A 1128 25.68 30.58 9.49
CA LEU A 1128 26.66 31.46 10.12
C LEU A 1128 28.05 30.86 9.89
N ASN A 1129 28.77 31.39 8.91
CA ASN A 1129 30.12 30.95 8.56
C ASN A 1129 31.15 31.79 9.31
N ASN A 1130 31.66 31.22 10.40
CA ASN A 1130 32.71 31.81 11.25
C ASN A 1130 33.92 30.88 11.40
N ASP A 1131 34.14 30.02 10.39
CA ASP A 1131 35.27 29.12 10.26
C ASP A 1131 35.34 28.09 11.40
N GLY A 1132 34.22 27.46 11.80
CA GLY A 1132 34.22 26.34 12.76
C GLY A 1132 33.50 26.57 14.09
N TYR A 1133 33.86 25.79 15.12
CA TYR A 1133 33.12 25.73 16.38
C TYR A 1133 33.44 26.91 17.31
N GLU A 1134 32.90 28.09 17.00
CA GLU A 1134 33.18 29.32 17.75
C GLU A 1134 32.77 29.21 19.23
N ILE A 1135 31.63 28.57 19.55
CA ILE A 1135 31.23 28.32 20.94
C ILE A 1135 32.30 27.56 21.73
N GLU A 1136 32.87 26.52 21.14
CA GLU A 1136 33.90 25.72 21.80
C GLU A 1136 35.19 26.50 21.96
N ARG A 1137 35.57 27.35 20.99
CA ARG A 1137 36.73 28.24 21.11
C ARG A 1137 36.61 29.19 22.30
N GLN A 1138 35.41 29.69 22.58
CA GLN A 1138 35.14 30.56 23.73
C GLN A 1138 35.20 29.79 25.06
N ILE A 1139 34.89 28.48 25.07
CA ILE A 1139 34.97 27.62 26.26
C ILE A 1139 36.41 27.16 26.49
N HIS A 1140 37.03 26.52 25.49
CA HIS A 1140 38.35 25.93 25.59
C HIS A 1140 39.06 25.72 24.24
N GLY A 1141 40.37 25.97 24.20
CA GLY A 1141 41.20 25.68 23.04
C GLY A 1141 40.97 26.64 21.88
N TRP A 1142 41.16 27.95 22.13
CA TRP A 1142 41.01 29.02 21.13
C TRP A 1142 41.65 28.73 19.76
N LYS A 1143 42.82 28.08 19.76
CA LYS A 1143 43.59 27.72 18.55
C LYS A 1143 43.70 26.20 18.35
N ALA A 1144 42.88 25.41 19.05
CA ALA A 1144 42.99 23.97 18.98
C ALA A 1144 42.34 23.44 17.70
N GLU A 1145 43.02 22.50 17.03
CA GLU A 1145 42.59 21.97 15.73
C GLU A 1145 41.24 21.25 15.77
N TYR A 1146 40.84 20.71 16.93
CA TYR A 1146 39.53 20.06 17.09
C TYR A 1146 38.33 21.03 17.01
N ASN A 1147 38.59 22.34 17.08
CA ASN A 1147 37.57 23.38 16.88
C ASN A 1147 37.50 23.86 15.43
N ASP A 1148 38.43 23.44 14.58
CA ASP A 1148 38.44 23.75 13.16
C ASP A 1148 37.65 22.66 12.38
N ILE A 1149 37.00 23.06 11.29
CA ILE A 1149 36.18 22.16 10.45
C ILE A 1149 36.66 22.20 9.01
N GLN A 1150 36.29 21.19 8.21
CA GLN A 1150 36.46 21.28 6.76
C GLN A 1150 35.48 22.31 6.20
N LEU A 1151 35.97 23.39 5.62
CA LEU A 1151 35.10 24.39 4.99
C LEU A 1151 34.43 23.81 3.74
N TYR A 1152 33.12 23.97 3.67
CA TYR A 1152 32.31 23.62 2.50
C TYR A 1152 32.00 24.86 1.68
N ASP A 1153 31.83 24.67 0.38
CA ASP A 1153 31.19 25.66 -0.49
C ASP A 1153 29.67 25.49 -0.35
N HIS A 1154 29.07 26.26 0.56
CA HIS A 1154 27.65 26.13 0.87
C HIS A 1154 26.75 26.55 -0.32
N GLN A 1155 27.26 27.36 -1.26
CA GLN A 1155 26.53 27.78 -2.46
C GLN A 1155 26.23 26.59 -3.39
N LEU A 1156 27.04 25.53 -3.35
CA LEU A 1156 26.82 24.32 -4.14
C LEU A 1156 25.77 23.38 -3.53
N MET A 1157 25.32 23.59 -2.29
CA MET A 1157 24.45 22.65 -1.59
C MET A 1157 23.08 22.50 -2.24
N LEU A 1158 22.36 23.60 -2.45
CA LEU A 1158 21.03 23.56 -3.07
C LEU A 1158 21.06 22.98 -4.49
N PRO A 1159 21.95 23.41 -5.41
CA PRO A 1159 22.02 22.79 -6.73
C PRO A 1159 22.48 21.33 -6.69
N PHE A 1160 23.35 20.94 -5.74
CA PHE A 1160 23.76 19.55 -5.56
C PHE A 1160 22.59 18.65 -5.15
N PHE A 1161 21.83 19.04 -4.11
CA PHE A 1161 20.70 18.24 -3.63
C PHE A 1161 19.47 18.30 -4.54
N ALA A 1162 19.24 19.41 -5.25
CA ALA A 1162 18.13 19.53 -6.19
C ALA A 1162 18.30 18.61 -7.40
N GLY A 1163 19.55 18.37 -7.83
CA GLY A 1163 19.82 17.57 -9.02
C GLY A 1163 19.12 18.13 -10.27
N LYS A 1164 18.80 17.26 -11.25
CA LYS A 1164 18.23 17.68 -12.54
C LYS A 1164 16.69 17.71 -12.58
N SER A 1165 16.02 17.07 -11.63
CA SER A 1165 14.59 16.80 -11.67
C SER A 1165 13.78 17.52 -10.60
N CYS A 1166 14.42 18.19 -9.63
CA CYS A 1166 13.71 18.96 -8.62
C CYS A 1166 13.02 20.17 -9.25
N LYS A 1167 11.73 20.35 -8.92
CA LYS A 1167 10.90 21.47 -9.38
C LYS A 1167 10.76 22.58 -8.34
N THR A 1168 11.20 22.33 -7.11
CA THR A 1168 11.12 23.29 -6.01
C THR A 1168 12.08 24.44 -6.30
N PRO A 1169 11.60 25.69 -6.35
CA PRO A 1169 12.47 26.83 -6.58
C PRO A 1169 13.40 27.02 -5.38
N TYR A 1170 14.64 27.41 -5.67
CA TYR A 1170 15.64 27.66 -4.66
C TYR A 1170 16.58 28.81 -5.06
N GLU A 1171 17.23 29.42 -4.07
CA GLU A 1171 18.31 30.39 -4.30
C GLU A 1171 19.37 30.31 -3.19
N SER A 1172 20.61 30.60 -3.55
CA SER A 1172 21.76 30.66 -2.63
C SER A 1172 22.39 32.05 -2.74
N ILE A 1173 22.71 32.65 -1.60
CA ILE A 1173 23.17 34.03 -1.47
C ILE A 1173 24.33 34.08 -0.47
N GLU A 1174 25.41 34.74 -0.84
CA GLU A 1174 26.52 35.08 0.06
C GLU A 1174 26.36 36.52 0.58
N VAL A 1175 26.67 36.72 1.85
CA VAL A 1175 26.58 38.02 2.51
C VAL A 1175 27.82 38.25 3.37
N HIS A 1176 28.61 39.27 3.02
CA HIS A 1176 29.88 39.58 3.67
C HIS A 1176 29.85 40.87 4.50
N THR A 1177 28.99 41.83 4.17
CA THR A 1177 28.94 43.13 4.85
C THR A 1177 27.57 43.46 5.45
N PRO A 1178 27.52 44.29 6.50
CA PRO A 1178 26.27 44.79 7.06
C PRO A 1178 25.35 45.48 6.05
N GLU A 1179 25.90 46.20 5.07
CA GLU A 1179 25.14 46.84 4.00
C GLU A 1179 24.47 45.81 3.09
N GLN A 1180 25.21 44.79 2.63
CA GLN A 1180 24.66 43.71 1.78
C GLN A 1180 23.50 43.00 2.48
N LEU A 1181 23.65 42.67 3.76
CA LEU A 1181 22.58 42.06 4.54
C LEU A 1181 21.38 43.02 4.65
N SER A 1182 21.63 44.29 4.93
CA SER A 1182 20.56 45.27 5.09
C SER A 1182 19.74 45.45 3.81
N ASP A 1183 20.40 45.54 2.66
CA ASP A 1183 19.76 45.62 1.35
C ASP A 1183 18.88 44.38 1.10
N LEU A 1184 19.44 43.17 1.32
CA LEU A 1184 18.74 41.90 1.16
C LEU A 1184 17.46 41.83 2.03
N LEU A 1185 17.57 42.17 3.31
CA LEU A 1185 16.45 42.13 4.25
C LEU A 1185 15.35 43.17 3.92
N THR A 1186 15.70 44.27 3.25
CA THR A 1186 14.72 45.28 2.79
C THR A 1186 14.07 44.96 1.44
N ASP A 1187 14.62 44.00 0.68
CA ASP A 1187 14.04 43.56 -0.58
C ASP A 1187 12.70 42.87 -0.34
N LYS A 1188 11.65 43.39 -0.97
CA LYS A 1188 10.31 42.82 -0.90
C LYS A 1188 10.23 41.43 -1.54
N ALA A 1189 11.01 41.17 -2.60
CA ALA A 1189 11.03 39.88 -3.27
C ALA A 1189 11.68 38.81 -2.38
N PHE A 1190 12.76 39.15 -1.69
CA PHE A 1190 13.40 38.26 -0.71
C PHE A 1190 12.43 37.86 0.41
N ASN A 1191 11.57 38.77 0.86
CA ASN A 1191 10.67 38.55 1.99
C ASN A 1191 9.48 37.61 1.72
N ILE A 1192 9.23 37.22 0.47
CA ILE A 1192 8.16 36.29 0.08
C ILE A 1192 8.66 34.85 0.25
N PRO A 1193 8.02 33.97 1.04
CA PRO A 1193 8.45 32.58 1.25
C PRO A 1193 8.09 31.65 0.07
N ASP A 1194 8.46 32.03 -1.16
CA ASP A 1194 8.11 31.31 -2.40
C ASP A 1194 9.14 30.26 -2.84
N LYS A 1195 10.28 30.18 -2.16
CA LYS A 1195 11.42 29.32 -2.51
C LYS A 1195 12.27 28.97 -1.29
N LEU A 1196 12.98 27.86 -1.37
CA LEU A 1196 14.00 27.50 -0.37
C LEU A 1196 15.22 28.41 -0.53
N ARG A 1197 15.64 29.09 0.54
CA ARG A 1197 16.78 30.02 0.47
C ARG A 1197 17.91 29.57 1.36
N LEU A 1198 19.13 29.60 0.85
CA LEU A 1198 20.36 29.47 1.64
C LEU A 1198 21.08 30.82 1.64
N ILE A 1199 21.27 31.39 2.83
CA ILE A 1199 21.95 32.66 3.04
C ILE A 1199 23.19 32.37 3.86
N GLU A 1200 24.36 32.43 3.24
CA GLU A 1200 25.64 32.26 3.91
C GLU A 1200 26.13 33.61 4.42
N VAL A 1201 26.24 33.73 5.74
CA VAL A 1201 26.62 34.97 6.42
C VAL A 1201 28.04 34.81 6.94
N PHE A 1202 28.97 35.55 6.36
CA PHE A 1202 30.38 35.53 6.76
C PHE A 1202 30.57 36.39 8.00
N MET A 1203 31.10 35.78 9.06
CA MET A 1203 31.36 36.41 10.35
C MET A 1203 32.82 36.19 10.76
N PRO A 1204 33.45 37.16 11.46
CA PRO A 1204 34.84 37.04 11.86
C PRO A 1204 35.00 35.98 12.96
N ARG A 1205 36.01 35.12 12.80
CA ARG A 1205 36.45 34.17 13.83
C ARG A 1205 36.76 34.92 15.13
N GLY A 1206 36.30 34.39 16.26
CA GLY A 1206 36.47 34.99 17.57
C GLY A 1206 35.36 35.96 18.00
N ASP A 1207 34.43 36.30 17.12
CA ASP A 1207 33.25 37.09 17.47
C ASP A 1207 32.13 36.17 17.98
N ALA A 1208 31.47 36.57 19.07
CA ALA A 1208 30.42 35.80 19.72
C ALA A 1208 29.44 36.71 20.48
N PRO A 1209 28.17 36.30 20.67
CA PRO A 1209 27.24 37.05 21.51
C PRO A 1209 27.76 37.22 22.95
N ALA A 1210 27.51 38.38 23.56
CA ALA A 1210 28.00 38.67 24.92
C ALA A 1210 27.52 37.64 25.97
N GLY A 1211 26.27 37.18 25.84
CA GLY A 1211 25.73 36.11 26.69
C GLY A 1211 26.47 34.79 26.53
N LEU A 1212 26.92 34.46 25.31
CA LEU A 1212 27.70 33.24 25.07
C LEU A 1212 29.08 33.33 25.72
N ILE A 1213 29.78 34.46 25.56
CA ILE A 1213 31.11 34.65 26.17
C ILE A 1213 31.02 34.50 27.70
N LYS A 1214 29.97 35.09 28.30
CA LYS A 1214 29.72 34.98 29.75
C LYS A 1214 29.44 33.53 30.15
N GLN A 1215 28.58 32.84 29.41
CA GLN A 1215 28.22 31.45 29.67
C GLN A 1215 29.43 30.52 29.50
N ALA A 1216 30.22 30.70 28.44
CA ALA A 1216 31.41 29.91 28.15
C ALA A 1216 32.43 29.98 29.29
N ARG A 1217 32.64 31.17 29.87
CA ARG A 1217 33.48 31.33 31.06
C ARG A 1217 32.95 30.52 32.26
N LEU A 1218 31.64 30.61 32.54
CA LEU A 1218 31.02 29.88 33.65
C LEU A 1218 31.10 28.36 33.45
N THR A 1219 30.86 27.89 32.23
CA THR A 1219 30.97 26.47 31.87
C THR A 1219 32.41 25.97 31.97
N ALA A 1220 33.39 26.74 31.49
CA ALA A 1220 34.81 26.39 31.63
C ALA A 1220 35.23 26.32 33.11
N GLU A 1221 34.81 27.28 33.93
CA GLU A 1221 35.06 27.27 35.39
C GLU A 1221 34.39 26.08 36.09
N ALA A 1222 33.18 25.69 35.68
CA ALA A 1222 32.47 24.54 36.23
C ALA A 1222 33.15 23.21 35.87
N ASN A 1223 33.55 23.03 34.59
CA ASN A 1223 34.17 21.80 34.10
C ASN A 1223 35.61 21.61 34.62
N ALA A 1224 36.30 22.70 34.95
CA ALA A 1224 37.65 22.65 35.52
C ALA A 1224 37.69 22.36 37.03
N LYS A 1225 36.55 22.40 37.73
CA LYS A 1225 36.46 22.03 39.15
C LYS A 1225 36.47 20.50 39.29
N ILE A 1226 37.60 19.96 39.72
CA ILE A 1226 37.79 18.55 40.11
C ILE A 1226 37.23 18.31 41.51
#